data_AF-K7U8Z5-F1
#
_entry.id   AF-K7U8Z5-F1
#
_cell.length_a   1.000
_cell.length_b   1.000
_cell.length_c   1.000
_cell.angle_alpha   90.00
_cell.angle_beta   90.00
_cell.angle_gamma   90.00
#
_symmetry.space_group_name_H-M   'P 1'
#
loop_
_entity.id
_entity.type
_entity.pdbx_description
1 polymer ?
#
loop_
_entity_poly.entity_id
_entity_poly.type
_entity_poly.pdbx_seq_one_letter_code
_entity_poly.pdbx_strand_id
1 'polypeptide(L)'
;MAGSESSMEYQLKKYLLLLATLVATVTYAAGLNPPGGSWLEDDRAAGELAGDSILRDTNYVRYIIFYCFNAVSFAASLVVSLLLLLLHRDAAASLLKLTRAVMVVDLLALMGAYAAGTSHDRFTTVCASVLVIATAVYVIVAVPRFSISTSASAQTEQPQPPSPGDLEKHEILMVLAVFVATVAYVAGLNPPGGFWRTTLLDANGRLRHTAGDPVLQALHPIRYKFFFFSNSTAFIASLLAITFTVHYEKLKLKSIRVPLYGLVVVAILGIGGAYAAGSCRDSKHTIYVLCLVVAVLLCIFLQWFLVGSAFQLPCYGTGPTTRKGSGKGIDDDDDLDKIREFIQLLVILAATVAYQAGVDPPGGVWAENGEGHSAGDPIFLTTHPGRFKVFFYFNSAAFVASLVIMVMLQNEFLVRRHALEAVMILDLFCLIGAYAAGSCRDTSTSIYMLAMAGGVLVYVVIHIVFFTLDPNREKDNNKADDEGNATNSEQEKKRKKDRLEKKREVLLLLAILAATLTYQAGLTPPGGLWENDRFGHRAGFPVLQDKYPRRYKAFLYCNTASFMASVALIVLLLNPNLYGPGINCYALFVCMVAGMFSLIGAYAAGSSLHLRTSIVLLLLVLAVFAAVLYVTIKHRRHARENKDSSSPADRQEQKPRKPSGAAAMYLMLVGILAASVTYLTGLKPPGGLWMEDDGDGHSAGNPVLYDIDKHRYNAFFYNNSVSFMASVTVIVLLLPRMLRDNDDERNKRPLWPMHTAMFLGMLALLGAYAAGSARDWCTSKNVILLLLPIVGFVALLFFWKKGKASEGTQHGQSARLPSST
;
A
#
# COMPACT_ATOMS: atom_id res chain seq x y z
N MET A 1 33.23 -4.00 -12.77
CA MET A 1 32.83 -2.89 -11.88
C MET A 1 31.54 -2.24 -12.38
N ALA A 2 31.51 -1.59 -13.56
CA ALA A 2 30.31 -0.88 -14.04
C ALA A 2 29.00 -1.70 -14.10
N GLY A 3 29.04 -2.97 -14.52
CA GLY A 3 27.83 -3.82 -14.57
C GLY A 3 27.26 -4.15 -13.18
N SER A 4 28.11 -4.57 -12.23
CA SER A 4 27.68 -4.87 -10.86
C SER A 4 27.20 -3.63 -10.13
N GLU A 5 27.91 -2.51 -10.25
CA GLU A 5 27.48 -1.21 -9.69
C GLU A 5 26.10 -0.82 -10.20
N SER A 6 25.83 -0.99 -11.49
CA SER A 6 24.56 -0.59 -12.08
C SER A 6 23.35 -1.42 -11.62
N SER A 7 23.56 -2.72 -11.34
CA SER A 7 22.52 -3.60 -10.77
C SER A 7 22.19 -3.19 -9.34
N MET A 8 23.23 -2.91 -8.54
CA MET A 8 23.11 -2.54 -7.13
C MET A 8 22.39 -1.19 -6.96
N GLU A 9 22.74 -0.21 -7.80
CA GLU A 9 22.07 1.10 -7.82
C GLU A 9 20.58 0.99 -8.16
N TYR A 10 20.21 0.14 -9.12
CA TYR A 10 18.81 -0.05 -9.48
C TYR A 10 18.00 -0.64 -8.33
N GLN A 11 18.55 -1.67 -7.68
CA GLN A 11 17.89 -2.32 -6.54
C GLN A 11 17.74 -1.38 -5.36
N LEU A 12 18.78 -0.59 -5.10
CA LEU A 12 18.69 0.48 -4.13
C LEU A 12 17.57 1.47 -4.50
N LYS A 13 17.43 1.91 -5.75
CA LYS A 13 16.33 2.80 -6.14
C LYS A 13 14.95 2.19 -5.87
N LYS A 14 14.76 0.89 -6.15
CA LYS A 14 13.52 0.17 -5.84
C LYS A 14 13.24 0.18 -4.34
N TYR A 15 14.26 -0.10 -3.52
CA TYR A 15 14.18 -0.06 -2.08
C TYR A 15 13.85 1.33 -1.54
N LEU A 16 14.53 2.36 -2.06
CA LEU A 16 14.28 3.74 -1.67
C LEU A 16 12.84 4.17 -2.00
N LEU A 17 12.30 3.70 -3.14
CA LEU A 17 10.93 3.97 -3.54
C LEU A 17 9.91 3.28 -2.63
N LEU A 18 10.09 1.98 -2.33
CA LEU A 18 9.20 1.25 -1.42
C LEU A 18 9.12 1.90 -0.03
N LEU A 19 10.26 2.36 0.49
CA LEU A 19 10.30 3.09 1.74
C LEU A 19 9.63 4.47 1.62
N ALA A 20 9.86 5.23 0.56
CA ALA A 20 9.15 6.49 0.35
C ALA A 20 7.63 6.29 0.27
N THR A 21 7.16 5.22 -0.37
CA THR A 21 5.74 4.83 -0.43
C THR A 21 5.18 4.52 0.96
N LEU A 22 5.90 3.75 1.78
CA LEU A 22 5.55 3.49 3.18
C LEU A 22 5.33 4.79 3.94
N VAL A 23 6.34 5.65 3.94
CA VAL A 23 6.32 6.89 4.72
C VAL A 23 5.15 7.74 4.26
N ALA A 24 5.05 8.01 2.95
CA ALA A 24 3.99 8.83 2.39
C ALA A 24 2.60 8.33 2.83
N THR A 25 2.41 7.00 2.81
CA THR A 25 1.16 6.35 3.20
C THR A 25 0.79 6.68 4.65
N VAL A 26 1.70 6.40 5.58
CA VAL A 26 1.40 6.55 7.01
C VAL A 26 1.34 8.01 7.45
N THR A 27 2.17 8.88 6.88
CA THR A 27 2.18 10.30 7.23
C THR A 27 0.99 11.06 6.67
N TYR A 28 0.52 10.68 5.48
CA TYR A 28 -0.68 11.30 4.92
C TYR A 28 -1.91 10.95 5.75
N ALA A 29 -2.09 9.66 6.07
CA ALA A 29 -3.18 9.19 6.93
C ALA A 29 -3.15 9.86 8.33
N ALA A 30 -1.97 9.90 8.97
CA ALA A 30 -1.81 10.47 10.31
C ALA A 30 -1.89 12.01 10.33
N GLY A 31 -1.57 12.69 9.23
CA GLY A 31 -1.68 14.14 9.14
C GLY A 31 -3.12 14.62 8.93
N LEU A 32 -3.98 13.79 8.33
CA LEU A 32 -5.42 14.06 8.20
C LEU A 32 -6.21 13.63 9.44
N ASN A 33 -5.77 12.58 10.12
CA ASN A 33 -6.36 12.07 11.36
C ASN A 33 -5.28 12.04 12.46
N PRO A 34 -5.06 13.17 13.17
CA PRO A 34 -4.06 13.23 14.23
C PRO A 34 -4.43 12.30 15.40
N PRO A 35 -3.44 11.80 16.15
CA PRO A 35 -3.68 11.00 17.34
C PRO A 35 -4.50 11.77 18.36
N GLY A 36 -5.39 11.08 19.07
CA GLY A 36 -6.42 11.69 19.92
C GLY A 36 -7.73 11.97 19.20
N GLY A 37 -7.73 12.07 17.86
CA GLY A 37 -8.92 12.37 17.06
C GLY A 37 -9.32 13.85 17.10
N SER A 38 -10.56 14.12 16.70
CA SER A 38 -11.16 15.47 16.67
C SER A 38 -12.39 15.57 17.56
N TRP A 39 -12.69 16.79 18.01
CA TRP A 39 -13.93 17.10 18.70
C TRP A 39 -15.14 16.84 17.79
N LEU A 40 -16.21 16.30 18.36
CA LEU A 40 -17.46 16.05 17.62
C LEU A 40 -18.51 17.14 17.79
N GLU A 41 -18.46 17.87 18.90
CA GLU A 41 -19.45 18.88 19.24
C GLU A 41 -18.74 20.21 19.55
N ASP A 42 -19.51 21.30 19.55
CA ASP A 42 -19.00 22.59 19.98
C ASP A 42 -19.25 22.76 21.47
N ASP A 43 -18.21 23.03 22.26
CA ASP A 43 -18.34 23.55 23.61
C ASP A 43 -17.78 24.97 23.66
N ARG A 44 -18.68 25.96 23.66
CA ARG A 44 -18.30 27.38 23.75
C ARG A 44 -17.67 27.74 25.09
N ALA A 45 -18.00 27.02 26.17
CA ALA A 45 -17.46 27.30 27.49
C ALA A 45 -16.00 26.83 27.60
N ALA A 46 -15.70 25.67 27.02
CA ALA A 46 -14.33 25.13 26.94
C ALA A 46 -13.51 25.72 25.78
N GLY A 47 -14.16 26.33 24.79
CA GLY A 47 -13.52 26.80 23.55
C GLY A 47 -13.23 25.68 22.55
N GLU A 48 -13.88 24.53 22.72
CA GLU A 48 -13.75 23.34 21.89
C GLU A 48 -14.68 23.49 20.66
N LEU A 49 -14.13 23.26 19.47
CA LEU A 49 -14.87 23.39 18.22
C LEU A 49 -14.87 22.05 17.49
N ALA A 50 -16.04 21.62 17.02
CA ALA A 50 -16.15 20.37 16.28
C ALA A 50 -15.20 20.35 15.07
N GLY A 51 -14.49 19.24 14.89
CA GLY A 51 -13.51 19.02 13.83
C GLY A 51 -12.09 19.47 14.16
N ASP A 52 -11.88 20.27 15.22
CA ASP A 52 -10.53 20.60 15.70
C ASP A 52 -9.91 19.40 16.43
N SER A 53 -8.57 19.32 16.40
CA SER A 53 -7.80 18.22 16.97
C SER A 53 -7.79 18.27 18.50
N ILE A 54 -8.21 17.18 19.17
CA ILE A 54 -8.21 17.11 20.64
C ILE A 54 -6.79 17.25 21.19
N LEU A 55 -5.80 16.67 20.52
CA LEU A 55 -4.40 16.76 20.93
C LEU A 55 -3.88 18.21 20.89
N ARG A 56 -4.42 19.06 20.02
CA ARG A 56 -4.01 20.46 19.93
C ARG A 56 -4.44 21.24 21.16
N ASP A 57 -5.65 21.00 21.65
CA ASP A 57 -6.23 21.75 22.77
C ASP A 57 -5.73 21.22 24.11
N THR A 58 -5.57 19.90 24.22
CA THR A 58 -5.06 19.24 25.44
C THR A 58 -3.55 19.38 25.61
N ASN A 59 -2.77 19.28 24.53
CA ASN A 59 -1.31 19.42 24.58
C ASN A 59 -0.75 20.02 23.28
N TYR A 60 -0.82 21.35 23.20
CA TYR A 60 -0.37 22.11 22.05
C TYR A 60 1.11 21.86 21.66
N VAL A 61 2.01 21.68 22.63
CA VAL A 61 3.43 21.42 22.34
C VAL A 61 3.62 20.06 21.67
N ARG A 62 3.00 19.00 22.22
CA ARG A 62 3.04 17.65 21.63
C ARG A 62 2.42 17.64 20.23
N TYR A 63 1.32 18.35 20.06
CA TYR A 63 0.66 18.53 18.77
C TYR A 63 1.59 19.17 17.71
N ILE A 64 2.24 20.28 18.04
CA ILE A 64 3.16 20.98 17.13
C ILE A 64 4.35 20.10 16.75
N ILE A 65 4.94 19.40 17.72
CA ILE A 65 6.03 18.44 17.46
C ILE A 65 5.55 17.36 16.49
N PHE A 66 4.45 16.68 16.80
CA PHE A 66 3.87 15.65 15.94
C PHE A 66 3.63 16.16 14.52
N TYR A 67 2.93 17.29 14.38
CA TYR A 67 2.55 17.86 13.09
C TYR A 67 3.76 18.22 12.24
N CYS A 68 4.74 18.93 12.81
CA CYS A 68 5.94 19.36 12.08
C CYS A 68 6.75 18.16 11.58
N PHE A 69 7.00 17.18 12.46
CA PHE A 69 7.73 15.97 12.09
C PHE A 69 6.99 15.16 11.02
N ASN A 70 5.68 14.98 11.17
CA ASN A 70 4.84 14.24 10.22
C ASN A 70 4.80 14.93 8.84
N ALA A 71 4.62 16.25 8.80
CA ALA A 71 4.57 17.02 7.56
C ALA A 71 5.91 17.04 6.82
N VAL A 72 7.03 17.15 7.55
CA VAL A 72 8.39 17.08 6.97
C VAL A 72 8.64 15.69 6.38
N SER A 73 8.25 14.64 7.10
CA SER A 73 8.38 13.25 6.64
C SER A 73 7.54 13.01 5.36
N PHE A 74 6.27 13.44 5.35
CA PHE A 74 5.43 13.38 4.16
C PHE A 74 6.07 14.10 2.97
N ALA A 75 6.50 15.35 3.14
CA ALA A 75 7.14 16.14 2.07
C ALA A 75 8.42 15.48 1.55
N ALA A 76 9.28 15.01 2.46
CA ALA A 76 10.54 14.36 2.11
C ALA A 76 10.31 13.08 1.28
N SER A 77 9.33 12.26 1.67
CA SER A 77 8.99 11.02 0.93
C SER A 77 8.53 11.29 -0.51
N LEU A 78 7.76 12.36 -0.74
CA LEU A 78 7.33 12.75 -2.08
C LEU A 78 8.50 13.28 -2.92
N VAL A 79 9.40 14.03 -2.30
CA VAL A 79 10.61 14.53 -2.95
C VAL A 79 11.53 13.37 -3.35
N VAL A 80 11.73 12.38 -2.47
CA VAL A 80 12.50 11.16 -2.78
C VAL A 80 11.87 10.43 -3.97
N SER A 81 10.55 10.25 -3.95
CA SER A 81 9.80 9.61 -5.03
C SER A 81 10.01 10.30 -6.39
N LEU A 82 9.94 11.62 -6.42
CA LEU A 82 10.12 12.42 -7.65
C LEU A 82 11.59 12.47 -8.09
N LEU A 83 12.54 12.54 -7.15
CA LEU A 83 13.98 12.42 -7.43
C LEU A 83 14.32 11.08 -8.07
N LEU A 84 13.77 9.97 -7.55
CA LEU A 84 13.98 8.62 -8.09
C LEU A 84 13.43 8.48 -9.51
N LEU A 85 12.29 9.11 -9.80
CA LEU A 85 11.71 9.16 -11.13
C LEU A 85 12.57 9.97 -12.12
N LEU A 86 13.24 11.02 -11.65
CA LEU A 86 14.10 11.87 -12.46
C LEU A 86 15.53 11.33 -12.62
N LEU A 87 15.97 10.44 -11.72
CA LEU A 87 17.32 9.86 -11.69
C LEU A 87 17.61 9.07 -12.97
N HIS A 88 18.60 9.52 -13.76
CA HIS A 88 19.12 8.74 -14.87
C HIS A 88 20.02 7.58 -14.36
N ARG A 89 20.25 6.55 -15.18
CA ARG A 89 21.24 5.48 -14.91
C ARG A 89 22.63 6.07 -14.69
N ASP A 90 22.94 7.20 -15.33
CA ASP A 90 24.26 7.85 -15.28
C ASP A 90 24.29 9.09 -14.35
N ALA A 91 23.23 9.34 -13.56
CA ALA A 91 23.18 10.50 -12.69
C ALA A 91 24.20 10.36 -11.56
N ALA A 92 25.11 11.33 -11.46
CA ALA A 92 26.29 11.30 -10.61
C ALA A 92 25.97 10.88 -9.17
N ALA A 93 26.88 10.12 -8.56
CA ALA A 93 26.83 9.64 -7.17
C ALA A 93 26.38 10.71 -6.14
N SER A 94 26.52 11.99 -6.44
CA SER A 94 26.00 13.11 -5.65
C SER A 94 24.47 13.08 -5.47
N LEU A 95 23.69 12.82 -6.53
CA LEU A 95 22.23 12.85 -6.44
C LEU A 95 21.69 11.65 -5.64
N LEU A 96 22.32 10.47 -5.78
CA LEU A 96 22.01 9.31 -4.95
C LEU A 96 22.34 9.57 -3.46
N LYS A 97 23.46 10.24 -3.17
CA LYS A 97 23.81 10.69 -1.81
C LYS A 97 22.75 11.65 -1.26
N LEU A 98 22.27 12.60 -2.08
CA LEU A 98 21.18 13.49 -1.70
C LEU A 98 19.90 12.69 -1.38
N THR A 99 19.51 11.74 -2.25
CA THR A 99 18.32 10.90 -2.01
C THR A 99 18.45 10.10 -0.70
N ARG A 100 19.64 9.54 -0.41
CA ARG A 100 19.91 8.85 0.87
C ARG A 100 19.82 9.81 2.07
N ALA A 101 20.38 11.02 1.96
CA ALA A 101 20.33 12.01 3.04
C ALA A 101 18.88 12.46 3.33
N VAL A 102 18.10 12.77 2.28
CA VAL A 102 16.69 13.13 2.42
C VAL A 102 15.88 11.99 3.05
N MET A 103 16.16 10.74 2.68
CA MET A 103 15.53 9.59 3.30
C MET A 103 15.89 9.41 4.80
N VAL A 104 17.13 9.70 5.19
CA VAL A 104 17.48 9.65 6.63
C VAL A 104 16.70 10.70 7.41
N VAL A 105 16.62 11.93 6.87
CA VAL A 105 15.79 12.98 7.46
C VAL A 105 14.33 12.53 7.54
N ASP A 106 13.84 11.88 6.50
CA ASP A 106 12.50 11.32 6.44
C ASP A 106 12.25 10.29 7.55
N LEU A 107 13.10 9.26 7.65
CA LEU A 107 13.01 8.24 8.69
C LEU A 107 13.08 8.81 10.11
N LEU A 108 14.01 9.75 10.36
CA LEU A 108 14.12 10.42 11.65
C LEU A 108 12.87 11.23 11.96
N ALA A 109 12.29 11.88 10.95
CA ALA A 109 11.07 12.64 11.12
C ALA A 109 9.85 11.75 11.38
N LEU A 110 9.72 10.62 10.68
CA LEU A 110 8.72 9.60 10.94
C LEU A 110 8.80 9.09 12.38
N MET A 111 10.02 8.82 12.87
CA MET A 111 10.23 8.34 14.24
C MET A 111 9.90 9.42 15.28
N GLY A 112 10.22 10.69 15.01
CA GLY A 112 9.82 11.82 15.84
C GLY A 112 8.30 11.98 15.91
N ALA A 113 7.61 11.83 14.77
CA ALA A 113 6.15 11.84 14.71
C ALA A 113 5.55 10.66 15.47
N TYR A 114 6.09 9.44 15.32
CA TYR A 114 5.62 8.28 16.09
C TYR A 114 5.78 8.49 17.61
N ALA A 115 6.96 8.95 18.06
CA ALA A 115 7.20 9.22 19.48
C ALA A 115 6.22 10.28 20.01
N ALA A 116 6.09 11.42 19.33
CA ALA A 116 5.18 12.47 19.74
C ALA A 116 3.72 12.00 19.71
N GLY A 117 3.32 11.24 18.69
CA GLY A 117 1.94 10.79 18.52
C GLY A 117 1.52 9.70 19.49
N THR A 118 2.43 8.84 19.94
CA THR A 118 2.12 7.70 20.83
C THR A 118 2.35 7.94 22.33
N SER A 119 2.95 9.08 22.70
CA SER A 119 3.30 9.46 24.08
C SER A 119 2.10 9.97 24.90
N HIS A 120 1.24 9.05 25.36
CA HIS A 120 0.03 9.40 26.13
C HIS A 120 0.30 9.50 27.65
N ASP A 121 1.30 8.77 28.15
CA ASP A 121 1.65 8.75 29.56
C ASP A 121 3.17 8.66 29.74
N ARG A 122 3.62 8.68 31.00
CA ARG A 122 5.06 8.61 31.31
C ARG A 122 5.69 7.32 30.79
N PHE A 123 5.00 6.19 30.87
CA PHE A 123 5.51 4.89 30.41
C PHE A 123 5.69 4.88 28.89
N THR A 124 4.64 5.19 28.13
CA THR A 124 4.68 5.23 26.67
C THR A 124 5.69 6.26 26.16
N THR A 125 5.78 7.43 26.80
CA THR A 125 6.77 8.45 26.45
C THR A 125 8.20 7.94 26.63
N VAL A 126 8.51 7.32 27.78
CA VAL A 126 9.86 6.78 28.04
C VAL A 126 10.17 5.65 27.06
N CYS A 127 9.27 4.68 26.89
CA CYS A 127 9.48 3.57 25.97
C CYS A 127 9.64 4.04 24.52
N ALA A 128 8.76 4.92 24.03
CA ALA A 128 8.83 5.45 22.67
C ALA A 128 10.10 6.27 22.46
N SER A 129 10.43 7.20 23.38
CA SER A 129 11.63 8.04 23.25
C SER A 129 12.91 7.23 23.32
N VAL A 130 13.05 6.28 24.25
CA VAL A 130 14.25 5.42 24.35
C VAL A 130 14.43 4.61 23.07
N LEU A 131 13.37 3.98 22.57
CA LEU A 131 13.44 3.16 21.35
C LEU A 131 13.74 4.01 20.11
N VAL A 132 13.10 5.19 20.00
CA VAL A 132 13.31 6.12 18.89
C VAL A 132 14.71 6.71 18.93
N ILE A 133 15.20 7.16 20.09
CA ILE A 133 16.55 7.71 20.22
C ILE A 133 17.60 6.63 19.93
N ALA A 134 17.47 5.42 20.48
CA ALA A 134 18.41 4.33 20.21
C ALA A 134 18.48 3.99 18.71
N THR A 135 17.32 3.92 18.06
CA THR A 135 17.23 3.64 16.62
C THR A 135 17.72 4.82 15.79
N ALA A 136 17.45 6.06 16.20
CA ALA A 136 17.89 7.27 15.52
C ALA A 136 19.41 7.40 15.59
N VAL A 137 20.01 7.14 16.76
CA VAL A 137 21.47 7.07 16.94
C VAL A 137 22.04 5.99 16.03
N TYR A 138 21.44 4.80 15.97
CA TYR A 138 21.88 3.76 15.05
C TYR A 138 21.84 4.22 13.59
N VAL A 139 20.74 4.81 13.13
CA VAL A 139 20.60 5.32 11.75
C VAL A 139 21.63 6.42 11.46
N ILE A 140 21.78 7.40 12.37
CA ILE A 140 22.72 8.52 12.26
C ILE A 140 24.18 8.04 12.29
N VAL A 141 24.50 6.95 13.00
CA VAL A 141 25.86 6.40 13.04
C VAL A 141 26.13 5.47 11.86
N ALA A 142 25.16 4.60 11.52
CA ALA A 142 25.27 3.64 10.43
C ALA A 142 25.46 4.36 9.09
N VAL A 143 24.59 5.33 8.75
CA VAL A 143 24.57 5.93 7.41
C VAL A 143 25.91 6.63 7.05
N PRO A 144 26.52 7.46 7.92
CA PRO A 144 27.80 8.10 7.64
C PRO A 144 28.98 7.13 7.71
N ARG A 145 29.02 6.21 8.68
CA ARG A 145 30.12 5.22 8.79
C ARG A 145 30.18 4.32 7.56
N PHE A 146 29.03 3.88 7.06
CA PHE A 146 28.98 3.13 5.80
C PHE A 146 29.35 4.05 4.63
N SER A 147 28.90 5.31 4.61
CA SER A 147 29.31 6.29 3.58
C SER A 147 30.83 6.47 3.46
N ILE A 148 31.57 6.47 4.57
CA ILE A 148 33.02 6.72 4.64
C ILE A 148 33.87 5.45 4.42
N SER A 149 33.48 4.30 4.97
CA SER A 149 34.34 3.09 4.98
C SER A 149 34.68 2.51 3.59
N THR A 150 33.87 2.80 2.56
CA THR A 150 34.17 2.36 1.19
C THR A 150 35.38 3.06 0.55
N SER A 151 35.79 4.24 1.04
CA SER A 151 36.97 4.90 0.48
C SER A 151 38.28 4.21 0.88
N ALA A 152 38.29 3.40 1.93
CA ALA A 152 39.51 2.77 2.47
C ALA A 152 39.67 1.29 2.08
N SER A 153 38.58 0.55 1.85
CA SER A 153 38.64 -0.92 1.66
C SER A 153 38.47 -1.41 0.23
N ALA A 154 38.43 -0.51 -0.76
CA ALA A 154 38.23 -0.86 -2.18
C ALA A 154 39.38 -1.65 -2.84
N GLN A 155 40.40 -2.08 -2.09
CA GLN A 155 41.56 -2.80 -2.65
C GLN A 155 41.66 -4.29 -2.29
N THR A 156 40.75 -4.86 -1.49
CA THR A 156 40.87 -6.29 -1.12
C THR A 156 39.53 -7.01 -1.28
N GLU A 157 39.47 -7.94 -2.22
CA GLU A 157 38.32 -8.75 -2.68
C GLU A 157 37.27 -8.01 -3.54
N GLN A 158 37.18 -8.39 -4.83
CA GLN A 158 36.05 -8.05 -5.69
C GLN A 158 34.76 -8.63 -5.07
N PRO A 159 33.74 -7.80 -4.75
CA PRO A 159 32.43 -8.34 -4.41
C PRO A 159 31.88 -9.04 -5.66
N GLN A 160 31.69 -10.36 -5.60
CA GLN A 160 30.87 -11.03 -6.60
C GLN A 160 29.48 -10.37 -6.57
N PRO A 161 28.87 -10.08 -7.74
CA PRO A 161 27.51 -9.59 -7.78
C PRO A 161 26.59 -10.57 -7.04
N PRO A 162 25.63 -10.09 -6.24
CA PRO A 162 24.72 -10.96 -5.51
C PRO A 162 24.02 -11.90 -6.48
N SER A 163 23.78 -13.14 -6.04
CA SER A 163 23.01 -14.08 -6.84
C SER A 163 21.59 -13.55 -7.04
N PRO A 164 20.92 -13.88 -8.15
CA PRO A 164 19.54 -13.42 -8.42
C PRO A 164 18.57 -13.88 -7.33
N GLY A 165 18.78 -15.09 -6.82
CA GLY A 165 18.03 -15.64 -5.71
C GLY A 165 18.27 -14.88 -4.41
N ASP A 166 19.50 -14.42 -4.12
CA ASP A 166 19.75 -13.60 -2.94
C ASP A 166 19.06 -12.24 -3.03
N LEU A 167 19.03 -11.64 -4.21
CA LEU A 167 18.39 -10.36 -4.41
C LEU A 167 16.88 -10.42 -4.19
N GLU A 168 16.23 -11.45 -4.74
CA GLU A 168 14.82 -11.75 -4.49
C GLU A 168 14.54 -11.91 -2.99
N LYS A 169 15.45 -12.57 -2.26
CA LYS A 169 15.32 -12.73 -0.82
C LYS A 169 15.30 -11.39 -0.07
N HIS A 170 16.19 -10.47 -0.44
CA HIS A 170 16.26 -9.15 0.17
C HIS A 170 15.03 -8.30 -0.16
N GLU A 171 14.52 -8.40 -1.38
CA GLU A 171 13.29 -7.71 -1.78
C GLU A 171 12.09 -8.15 -0.94
N ILE A 172 11.92 -9.47 -0.76
CA ILE A 172 10.86 -10.03 0.10
C ILE A 172 10.98 -9.52 1.54
N LEU A 173 12.19 -9.56 2.12
CA LEU A 173 12.42 -9.07 3.49
C LEU A 173 12.11 -7.59 3.63
N MET A 174 12.44 -6.78 2.61
CA MET A 174 12.14 -5.36 2.62
C MET A 174 10.64 -5.09 2.55
N VAL A 175 9.93 -5.73 1.62
CA VAL A 175 8.48 -5.56 1.44
C VAL A 175 7.74 -5.96 2.72
N LEU A 176 8.20 -7.02 3.38
CA LEU A 176 7.67 -7.48 4.65
C LEU A 176 7.94 -6.52 5.81
N ALA A 177 9.16 -5.99 5.93
CA ALA A 177 9.48 -4.97 6.91
C ALA A 177 8.68 -3.67 6.69
N VAL A 178 8.52 -3.27 5.43
CA VAL A 178 7.66 -2.13 5.05
C VAL A 178 6.22 -2.37 5.49
N PHE A 179 5.65 -3.53 5.20
CA PHE A 179 4.31 -3.90 5.65
C PHE A 179 4.15 -3.78 7.17
N VAL A 180 5.06 -4.39 7.94
CA VAL A 180 4.97 -4.37 9.41
C VAL A 180 5.11 -2.96 9.94
N ALA A 181 6.02 -2.15 9.38
CA ALA A 181 6.16 -0.75 9.74
C ALA A 181 4.88 0.05 9.46
N THR A 182 4.22 -0.15 8.31
CA THR A 182 2.95 0.52 7.96
C THR A 182 1.90 0.27 9.03
N VAL A 183 1.60 -1.01 9.29
CA VAL A 183 0.49 -1.37 10.18
C VAL A 183 0.79 -1.04 11.63
N ALA A 184 2.04 -1.19 12.07
CA ALA A 184 2.45 -0.85 13.42
C ALA A 184 2.42 0.66 13.67
N TYR A 185 2.80 1.49 12.69
CA TYR A 185 2.69 2.94 12.81
C TYR A 185 1.21 3.37 12.91
N VAL A 186 0.37 2.89 12.00
CA VAL A 186 -1.07 3.23 11.98
C VAL A 186 -1.76 2.80 13.28
N ALA A 187 -1.50 1.59 13.76
CA ALA A 187 -2.08 1.08 15.01
C ALA A 187 -1.48 1.71 16.27
N GLY A 188 -0.21 2.13 16.25
CA GLY A 188 0.41 2.85 17.36
C GLY A 188 -0.25 4.21 17.58
N LEU A 189 -0.54 4.93 16.49
CA LEU A 189 -1.24 6.22 16.53
C LEU A 189 -2.76 6.11 16.71
N ASN A 190 -3.33 4.93 16.51
CA ASN A 190 -4.76 4.65 16.69
C ASN A 190 -4.93 3.38 17.53
N PRO A 191 -4.67 3.46 18.85
CA PRO A 191 -4.76 2.30 19.72
C PRO A 191 -6.18 1.72 19.72
N PRO A 192 -6.31 0.41 20.00
CA PRO A 192 -7.61 -0.27 20.01
C PRO A 192 -8.53 0.35 21.06
N GLY A 193 -9.81 0.42 20.75
CA GLY A 193 -10.80 1.09 21.60
C GLY A 193 -10.93 2.60 21.35
N GLY A 194 -10.02 3.20 20.57
CA GLY A 194 -10.09 4.63 20.24
C GLY A 194 -9.65 5.52 21.39
N PHE A 195 -10.15 6.76 21.37
CA PHE A 195 -9.76 7.82 22.31
C PHE A 195 -10.98 8.36 23.04
N TRP A 196 -10.79 8.74 24.30
CA TRP A 196 -11.76 9.53 25.04
C TRP A 196 -11.96 10.87 24.35
N ARG A 197 -13.23 11.29 24.19
CA ARG A 197 -13.57 12.60 23.62
C ARG A 197 -14.06 13.59 24.66
N THR A 198 -14.13 13.20 25.93
CA THR A 198 -14.56 14.04 27.05
C THR A 198 -13.54 13.94 28.18
N THR A 199 -13.45 15.02 28.97
CA THR A 199 -12.63 15.06 30.18
C THR A 199 -13.57 14.94 31.38
N LEU A 200 -13.57 13.79 32.06
CA LEU A 200 -14.44 13.55 33.21
C LEU A 200 -13.64 13.46 34.51
N LEU A 201 -14.18 14.10 35.55
CA LEU A 201 -13.72 14.02 36.93
C LEU A 201 -14.56 12.97 37.67
N ASP A 202 -13.94 12.20 38.56
CA ASP A 202 -14.64 11.29 39.47
C ASP A 202 -15.36 12.06 40.59
N ALA A 203 -16.13 11.34 41.42
CA ALA A 203 -16.87 11.92 42.54
C ALA A 203 -15.96 12.60 43.59
N ASN A 204 -14.66 12.28 43.61
CA ASN A 204 -13.67 12.89 44.50
C ASN A 204 -12.96 14.09 43.85
N GLY A 205 -13.38 14.50 42.65
CA GLY A 205 -12.74 15.56 41.86
C GLY A 205 -11.40 15.17 41.23
N ARG A 206 -11.05 13.88 41.19
CA ARG A 206 -9.85 13.38 40.51
C ARG A 206 -10.16 13.09 39.05
N LEU A 207 -9.17 13.25 38.18
CA LEU A 207 -9.33 12.95 36.76
C LEU A 207 -9.60 11.46 36.54
N ARG A 208 -10.80 11.13 36.03
CA ARG A 208 -11.19 9.77 35.65
C ARG A 208 -10.62 9.41 34.27
N HIS A 209 -10.77 10.32 33.32
CA HIS A 209 -10.10 10.27 32.02
C HIS A 209 -9.98 11.67 31.40
N THR A 210 -8.98 11.84 30.54
CA THR A 210 -8.73 13.06 29.77
C THR A 210 -9.15 12.85 28.32
N ALA A 211 -9.71 13.88 27.69
CA ALA A 211 -9.89 13.87 26.25
C ALA A 211 -8.55 13.61 25.54
N GLY A 212 -8.57 12.77 24.50
CA GLY A 212 -7.40 12.37 23.72
C GLY A 212 -6.60 11.21 24.30
N ASP A 213 -6.90 10.74 25.52
CA ASP A 213 -6.28 9.54 26.07
C ASP A 213 -6.90 8.26 25.47
N PRO A 214 -6.13 7.17 25.27
CA PRO A 214 -6.65 5.92 24.75
C PRO A 214 -7.65 5.26 25.71
N VAL A 215 -8.80 4.82 25.21
CA VAL A 215 -9.85 4.21 26.06
C VAL A 215 -9.35 2.92 26.72
N LEU A 216 -8.65 2.09 25.95
CA LEU A 216 -8.06 0.83 26.45
C LEU A 216 -7.04 1.06 27.57
N GLN A 217 -6.38 2.21 27.61
CA GLN A 217 -5.42 2.56 28.67
C GLN A 217 -6.13 2.73 30.02
N ALA A 218 -7.29 3.37 30.04
CA ALA A 218 -8.05 3.62 31.27
C ALA A 218 -8.73 2.35 31.79
N LEU A 219 -9.37 1.57 30.92
CA LEU A 219 -10.16 0.39 31.31
C LEU A 219 -9.33 -0.88 31.50
N HIS A 220 -8.31 -1.09 30.65
CA HIS A 220 -7.51 -2.31 30.63
C HIS A 220 -6.01 -2.01 30.52
N PRO A 221 -5.42 -1.37 31.55
CA PRO A 221 -4.04 -0.85 31.49
C PRO A 221 -2.99 -1.92 31.20
N ILE A 222 -3.19 -3.16 31.66
CA ILE A 222 -2.28 -4.28 31.39
C ILE A 222 -2.30 -4.65 29.90
N ARG A 223 -3.50 -4.75 29.30
CA ARG A 223 -3.66 -5.07 27.87
C ARG A 223 -3.09 -3.95 27.00
N TYR A 224 -3.35 -2.70 27.37
CA TYR A 224 -2.80 -1.54 26.68
C TYR A 224 -1.26 -1.52 26.71
N LYS A 225 -0.64 -1.75 27.88
CA LYS A 225 0.83 -1.81 28.00
C LYS A 225 1.44 -2.91 27.13
N PHE A 226 0.82 -4.09 27.11
CA PHE A 226 1.30 -5.20 26.26
C PHE A 226 1.13 -4.89 24.77
N PHE A 227 -0.04 -4.37 24.38
CA PHE A 227 -0.30 -3.90 23.01
C PHE A 227 0.77 -2.89 22.58
N PHE A 228 0.98 -1.83 23.36
CA PHE A 228 1.90 -0.76 23.07
C PHE A 228 3.35 -1.26 22.94
N PHE A 229 3.80 -2.10 23.87
CA PHE A 229 5.15 -2.65 23.85
C PHE A 229 5.37 -3.55 22.62
N SER A 230 4.44 -4.46 22.34
CA SER A 230 4.50 -5.39 21.22
C SER A 230 4.46 -4.65 19.88
N ASN A 231 3.57 -3.66 19.74
CA ASN A 231 3.42 -2.84 18.54
C ASN A 231 4.66 -1.97 18.28
N SER A 232 5.16 -1.27 19.32
CA SER A 232 6.34 -0.41 19.20
C SER A 232 7.60 -1.22 18.89
N THR A 233 7.73 -2.42 19.46
CA THR A 233 8.80 -3.35 19.11
C THR A 233 8.72 -3.77 17.64
N ALA A 234 7.51 -4.04 17.14
CA ALA A 234 7.31 -4.38 15.73
C ALA A 234 7.73 -3.24 14.79
N PHE A 235 7.31 -2.01 15.10
CA PHE A 235 7.67 -0.82 14.33
C PHE A 235 9.20 -0.63 14.27
N ILE A 236 9.87 -0.67 15.43
CA ILE A 236 11.31 -0.43 15.53
C ILE A 236 12.13 -1.55 14.88
N ALA A 237 11.77 -2.81 15.11
CA ALA A 237 12.44 -3.94 14.46
C ALA A 237 12.32 -3.85 12.92
N SER A 238 11.17 -3.39 12.42
CA SER A 238 10.94 -3.15 11.00
C SER A 238 11.79 -2.01 10.45
N LEU A 239 11.87 -0.88 11.16
CA LEU A 239 12.73 0.25 10.75
C LEU A 239 14.22 -0.12 10.73
N LEU A 240 14.67 -0.90 11.71
CA LEU A 240 16.02 -1.45 11.72
C LEU A 240 16.23 -2.35 10.50
N ALA A 241 15.32 -3.30 10.23
CA ALA A 241 15.40 -4.19 9.07
C ALA A 241 15.46 -3.42 7.74
N ILE A 242 14.64 -2.38 7.58
CA ILE A 242 14.65 -1.48 6.42
C ILE A 242 16.01 -0.77 6.32
N THR A 243 16.52 -0.22 7.42
CA THR A 243 17.81 0.48 7.47
C THR A 243 18.96 -0.45 7.08
N PHE A 244 18.98 -1.68 7.59
CA PHE A 244 19.96 -2.71 7.20
C PHE A 244 19.87 -3.04 5.71
N THR A 245 18.66 -3.16 5.16
CA THR A 245 18.45 -3.53 3.75
C THR A 245 18.88 -2.42 2.80
N VAL A 246 18.57 -1.16 3.09
CA VAL A 246 18.98 0.00 2.25
C VAL A 246 20.51 0.16 2.19
N HIS A 247 21.26 -0.36 3.19
CA HIS A 247 22.72 -0.25 3.27
C HIS A 247 23.49 -1.51 2.83
N TYR A 248 22.83 -2.48 2.19
CA TYR A 248 23.41 -3.79 1.86
C TYR A 248 24.66 -3.73 0.97
N GLU A 249 24.76 -2.73 0.07
CA GLU A 249 25.88 -2.55 -0.88
C GLU A 249 27.26 -2.46 -0.18
N LYS A 250 27.27 -2.12 1.11
CA LYS A 250 28.49 -1.86 1.89
C LYS A 250 28.83 -2.94 2.90
N LEU A 251 28.03 -4.00 2.96
CA LEU A 251 28.09 -5.01 4.00
C LEU A 251 28.19 -6.40 3.36
N LYS A 252 29.07 -7.27 3.88
CA LYS A 252 29.19 -8.66 3.37
C LYS A 252 27.85 -9.38 3.54
N LEU A 253 27.19 -9.71 2.42
CA LEU A 253 25.80 -10.23 2.33
C LEU A 253 25.48 -11.34 3.33
N LYS A 254 26.40 -12.30 3.50
CA LYS A 254 26.21 -13.46 4.38
C LYS A 254 26.15 -13.09 5.87
N SER A 255 26.84 -12.03 6.29
CA SER A 255 26.87 -11.61 7.71
C SER A 255 25.57 -10.93 8.15
N ILE A 256 24.84 -10.29 7.24
CA ILE A 256 23.62 -9.54 7.55
C ILE A 256 22.35 -10.38 7.45
N ARG A 257 22.37 -11.45 6.66
CA ARG A 257 21.18 -12.26 6.41
C ARG A 257 20.54 -12.80 7.69
N VAL A 258 21.36 -13.25 8.65
CA VAL A 258 20.89 -13.76 9.95
C VAL A 258 20.27 -12.66 10.82
N PRO A 259 20.93 -11.52 11.10
CA PRO A 259 20.32 -10.45 11.89
C PRO A 259 19.09 -9.82 11.21
N LEU A 260 19.11 -9.63 9.89
CA LEU A 260 17.96 -9.10 9.14
C LEU A 260 16.74 -10.02 9.28
N TYR A 261 16.94 -11.33 9.13
CA TYR A 261 15.90 -12.32 9.36
C TYR A 261 15.38 -12.26 10.81
N GLY A 262 16.28 -12.21 11.78
CA GLY A 262 15.92 -12.08 13.20
C GLY A 262 15.03 -10.86 13.47
N LEU A 263 15.39 -9.70 12.91
CA LEU A 263 14.60 -8.47 13.03
C LEU A 263 13.20 -8.60 12.41
N VAL A 264 13.10 -9.19 11.22
CA VAL A 264 11.81 -9.42 10.55
C VAL A 264 10.94 -10.39 11.35
N VAL A 265 11.51 -11.45 11.92
CA VAL A 265 10.78 -12.38 12.79
C VAL A 265 10.29 -11.67 14.06
N VAL A 266 11.14 -10.89 14.71
CA VAL A 266 10.75 -10.07 15.88
C VAL A 266 9.61 -9.11 15.51
N ALA A 267 9.66 -8.52 14.32
CA ALA A 267 8.62 -7.62 13.83
C ALA A 267 7.26 -8.33 13.67
N ILE A 268 7.25 -9.52 13.06
CA ILE A 268 6.03 -10.33 12.88
C ILE A 268 5.47 -10.80 14.23
N LEU A 269 6.33 -11.25 15.15
CA LEU A 269 5.90 -11.62 16.50
C LEU A 269 5.32 -10.42 17.25
N GLY A 270 5.91 -9.23 17.06
CA GLY A 270 5.42 -7.98 17.65
C GLY A 270 4.02 -7.60 17.18
N ILE A 271 3.71 -7.69 15.87
CA ILE A 271 2.33 -7.46 15.40
C ILE A 271 1.37 -8.58 15.84
N GLY A 272 1.82 -9.83 15.93
CA GLY A 272 1.00 -10.93 16.43
C GLY A 272 0.58 -10.72 17.89
N GLY A 273 1.53 -10.30 18.75
CA GLY A 273 1.26 -9.96 20.14
C GLY A 273 0.37 -8.73 20.30
N ALA A 274 0.60 -7.69 19.48
CA ALA A 274 -0.24 -6.50 19.47
C ALA A 274 -1.68 -6.83 19.05
N TYR A 275 -1.84 -7.64 18.00
CA TYR A 275 -3.16 -8.10 17.54
C TYR A 275 -3.90 -8.86 18.64
N ALA A 276 -3.24 -9.80 19.31
CA ALA A 276 -3.87 -10.60 20.37
C ALA A 276 -4.32 -9.75 21.57
N ALA A 277 -3.52 -8.75 21.98
CA ALA A 277 -3.89 -7.87 23.08
C ALA A 277 -4.92 -6.80 22.70
N GLY A 278 -4.91 -6.36 21.44
CA GLY A 278 -5.76 -5.25 20.98
C GLY A 278 -7.11 -5.68 20.40
N SER A 279 -7.18 -6.78 19.67
CA SER A 279 -8.42 -7.22 18.98
C SER A 279 -9.41 -7.89 19.92
N CYS A 280 -8.93 -8.60 20.94
CA CYS A 280 -9.73 -9.46 21.79
C CYS A 280 -10.45 -8.70 22.91
N ARG A 281 -11.77 -8.87 22.99
CA ARG A 281 -12.64 -8.13 23.93
C ARG A 281 -12.94 -8.86 25.23
N ASP A 282 -12.84 -10.18 25.22
CA ASP A 282 -12.96 -11.02 26.41
C ASP A 282 -11.92 -12.15 26.40
N SER A 283 -11.93 -12.97 27.45
CA SER A 283 -11.03 -14.12 27.56
C SER A 283 -11.27 -15.20 26.49
N LYS A 284 -12.51 -15.37 25.99
CA LYS A 284 -12.85 -16.37 24.98
C LYS A 284 -12.17 -16.03 23.65
N HIS A 285 -12.25 -14.77 23.23
CA HIS A 285 -11.61 -14.29 22.01
C HIS A 285 -10.08 -14.32 22.14
N THR A 286 -9.52 -13.98 23.31
CA THR A 286 -8.08 -14.11 23.57
C THR A 286 -7.61 -15.56 23.47
N ILE A 287 -8.34 -16.51 24.08
CA ILE A 287 -8.04 -17.94 23.99
C ILE A 287 -8.10 -18.40 22.53
N TYR A 288 -9.11 -17.99 21.77
CA TYR A 288 -9.23 -18.34 20.35
C TYR A 288 -8.02 -17.90 19.53
N VAL A 289 -7.58 -16.64 19.66
CA VAL A 289 -6.41 -16.14 18.92
C VAL A 289 -5.14 -16.89 19.34
N LEU A 290 -4.97 -17.21 20.62
CA LEU A 290 -3.85 -18.01 21.10
C LEU A 290 -3.91 -19.46 20.57
N CYS A 291 -5.09 -20.07 20.51
CA CYS A 291 -5.31 -21.38 19.90
C CYS A 291 -4.97 -21.38 18.42
N LEU A 292 -5.28 -20.30 17.69
CA LEU A 292 -4.84 -20.16 16.29
C LEU A 292 -3.32 -20.12 16.17
N VAL A 293 -2.61 -19.42 17.08
CA VAL A 293 -1.13 -19.44 17.09
C VAL A 293 -0.61 -20.86 17.30
N VAL A 294 -1.19 -21.62 18.23
CA VAL A 294 -0.84 -23.03 18.44
C VAL A 294 -1.15 -23.87 17.20
N ALA A 295 -2.30 -23.68 16.56
CA ALA A 295 -2.65 -24.36 15.32
C ALA A 295 -1.68 -24.04 14.18
N VAL A 296 -1.22 -22.79 14.06
CA VAL A 296 -0.20 -22.38 13.10
C VAL A 296 1.13 -23.08 13.38
N LEU A 297 1.58 -23.12 14.65
CA LEU A 297 2.80 -23.82 15.04
C LEU A 297 2.70 -25.33 14.78
N LEU A 298 1.53 -25.93 15.04
CA LEU A 298 1.25 -27.33 14.74
C LEU A 298 1.24 -27.60 13.23
N CYS A 299 0.64 -26.72 12.43
CA CYS A 299 0.68 -26.80 10.97
C CYS A 299 2.11 -26.70 10.44
N ILE A 300 2.92 -25.77 10.94
CA ILE A 300 4.34 -25.63 10.59
C ILE A 300 5.12 -26.88 10.99
N PHE A 301 4.87 -27.42 12.18
CA PHE A 301 5.50 -28.63 12.68
C PHE A 301 5.11 -29.87 11.85
N LEU A 302 3.82 -30.07 11.58
CA LEU A 302 3.30 -31.13 10.72
C LEU A 302 3.90 -31.05 9.31
N GLN A 303 4.02 -29.86 8.75
CA GLN A 303 4.65 -29.67 7.44
C GLN A 303 6.15 -29.99 7.48
N TRP A 304 6.85 -29.55 8.52
CA TRP A 304 8.27 -29.89 8.71
C TRP A 304 8.46 -31.39 8.85
N PHE A 305 7.58 -32.05 9.62
CA PHE A 305 7.56 -33.49 9.79
C PHE A 305 7.28 -34.20 8.46
N LEU A 306 6.21 -33.86 7.75
CA LEU A 306 5.86 -34.45 6.44
C LEU A 306 6.93 -34.27 5.37
N VAL A 307 7.67 -33.16 5.38
CA VAL A 307 8.82 -32.94 4.48
C VAL A 307 10.05 -33.73 4.93
N GLY A 308 10.26 -33.89 6.24
CA GLY A 308 11.39 -34.63 6.82
C GLY A 308 11.23 -36.15 6.71
N SER A 309 10.03 -36.68 6.94
CA SER A 309 9.66 -38.07 6.67
C SER A 309 9.23 -38.17 5.20
N ALA A 310 10.19 -38.42 4.32
CA ALA A 310 10.01 -38.48 2.86
C ALA A 310 8.81 -39.35 2.42
N PHE A 311 7.61 -38.77 2.36
CA PHE A 311 6.53 -39.27 1.54
C PHE A 311 6.94 -38.94 0.11
N GLN A 312 7.57 -39.90 -0.55
CA GLN A 312 7.79 -39.92 -2.00
C GLN A 312 6.42 -39.93 -2.68
N LEU A 313 5.73 -38.80 -2.73
CA LEU A 313 4.89 -38.56 -3.89
C LEU A 313 5.87 -38.33 -5.04
N PRO A 314 5.79 -39.11 -6.13
CA PRO A 314 6.47 -38.75 -7.35
C PRO A 314 5.80 -37.46 -7.84
N CYS A 315 6.33 -36.32 -7.42
CA CYS A 315 6.09 -35.07 -8.12
C CYS A 315 6.54 -35.34 -9.55
N TYR A 316 5.56 -35.40 -10.46
CA TYR A 316 5.78 -35.37 -11.89
C TYR A 316 6.83 -34.28 -12.12
N GLY A 317 8.03 -34.71 -12.46
CA GLY A 317 9.05 -33.81 -12.93
C GLY A 317 8.53 -33.22 -14.22
N THR A 318 7.84 -32.09 -14.15
CA THR A 318 8.19 -31.00 -15.05
C THR A 318 9.62 -30.63 -14.71
N GLY A 319 10.55 -31.49 -15.15
CA GLY A 319 11.92 -31.05 -15.37
C GLY A 319 11.83 -29.77 -16.20
N PRO A 320 12.75 -28.82 -16.03
CA PRO A 320 12.74 -27.63 -16.86
C PRO A 320 12.69 -28.13 -18.29
N THR A 321 11.55 -27.96 -18.96
CA THR A 321 11.55 -27.95 -20.40
C THR A 321 12.51 -26.83 -20.67
N THR A 322 13.74 -27.21 -20.96
CA THR A 322 14.74 -26.31 -21.47
C THR A 322 14.23 -26.04 -22.86
N ARG A 323 13.14 -25.26 -22.94
CA ARG A 323 12.56 -24.78 -24.16
C ARG A 323 13.65 -23.85 -24.62
N LYS A 324 14.57 -24.38 -25.41
CA LYS A 324 15.38 -23.62 -26.36
C LYS A 324 14.38 -23.03 -27.36
N GLY A 325 13.55 -22.13 -26.86
CA GLY A 325 12.71 -21.30 -27.69
C GLY A 325 13.66 -20.34 -28.38
N SER A 326 13.51 -20.22 -29.70
CA SER A 326 13.93 -19.03 -30.44
C SER A 326 13.65 -17.79 -29.58
N GLY A 327 14.60 -16.84 -29.52
CA GLY A 327 14.58 -15.71 -28.57
C GLY A 327 13.24 -14.96 -28.46
N LYS A 328 12.40 -15.03 -29.50
CA LYS A 328 11.03 -14.52 -29.51
C LYS A 328 10.14 -15.08 -28.39
N GLY A 329 10.21 -16.38 -28.10
CA GLY A 329 9.40 -17.01 -27.05
C GLY A 329 9.84 -16.70 -25.62
N ILE A 330 11.10 -16.25 -25.44
CA ILE A 330 11.63 -15.84 -24.13
C ILE A 330 11.17 -14.42 -23.81
N ASP A 331 11.20 -13.51 -24.78
CA ASP A 331 10.75 -12.12 -24.58
C ASP A 331 9.24 -12.04 -24.28
N ASP A 332 8.42 -12.90 -24.90
CA ASP A 332 6.97 -12.96 -24.63
C ASP A 332 6.65 -13.40 -23.18
N ASP A 333 7.45 -14.33 -22.62
CA ASP A 333 7.28 -14.85 -21.25
C ASP A 333 7.71 -13.81 -20.21
N ASP A 334 8.86 -13.16 -20.43
CA ASP A 334 9.37 -12.06 -19.59
C ASP A 334 8.37 -10.88 -19.54
N ASP A 335 7.70 -10.58 -20.65
CA ASP A 335 6.70 -9.51 -20.71
C ASP A 335 5.38 -9.91 -20.04
N LEU A 336 5.00 -11.19 -20.09
CA LEU A 336 3.82 -11.71 -19.38
C LEU A 336 4.02 -11.64 -17.86
N ASP A 337 5.19 -12.02 -17.34
CA ASP A 337 5.50 -12.00 -15.92
C ASP A 337 5.51 -10.58 -15.32
N LYS A 338 6.01 -9.59 -16.06
CA LYS A 338 5.92 -8.18 -15.64
C LYS A 338 4.47 -7.71 -15.55
N ILE A 339 3.62 -8.13 -16.49
CA ILE A 339 2.20 -7.77 -16.46
C ILE A 339 1.50 -8.45 -15.29
N ARG A 340 1.81 -9.71 -15.01
CA ARG A 340 1.32 -10.40 -13.80
C ARG A 340 1.71 -9.65 -12.53
N GLU A 341 2.96 -9.17 -12.42
CA GLU A 341 3.45 -8.35 -11.32
C GLU A 341 2.66 -7.03 -11.15
N PHE A 342 2.45 -6.29 -12.24
CA PHE A 342 1.67 -5.05 -12.19
C PHE A 342 0.19 -5.28 -11.87
N ILE A 343 -0.44 -6.30 -12.46
CA ILE A 343 -1.83 -6.63 -12.16
C ILE A 343 -1.95 -7.04 -10.69
N GLN A 344 -1.03 -7.85 -10.15
CA GLN A 344 -1.04 -8.23 -8.74
C GLN A 344 -1.02 -7.00 -7.81
N LEU A 345 -0.15 -6.01 -8.07
CA LEU A 345 -0.09 -4.78 -7.28
C LEU A 345 -1.41 -4.00 -7.31
N LEU A 346 -2.08 -3.99 -8.46
CA LEU A 346 -3.37 -3.33 -8.63
C LEU A 346 -4.53 -4.08 -7.97
N VAL A 347 -4.50 -5.42 -7.99
CA VAL A 347 -5.47 -6.22 -7.23
C VAL A 347 -5.33 -5.94 -5.73
N ILE A 348 -4.11 -5.79 -5.22
CA ILE A 348 -3.87 -5.46 -3.81
C ILE A 348 -4.40 -4.07 -3.49
N LEU A 349 -4.15 -3.08 -4.34
CA LEU A 349 -4.76 -1.76 -4.23
C LEU A 349 -6.30 -1.89 -4.15
N ALA A 350 -6.93 -2.55 -5.11
CA ALA A 350 -8.38 -2.63 -5.20
C ALA A 350 -8.99 -3.39 -4.01
N ALA A 351 -8.41 -4.54 -3.64
CA ALA A 351 -8.83 -5.30 -2.48
C ALA A 351 -8.67 -4.54 -1.16
N THR A 352 -7.51 -3.88 -0.93
CA THR A 352 -7.28 -3.13 0.31
C THR A 352 -8.30 -2.01 0.46
N VAL A 353 -8.45 -1.15 -0.55
CA VAL A 353 -9.30 0.03 -0.43
C VAL A 353 -10.78 -0.35 -0.37
N ALA A 354 -11.20 -1.37 -1.11
CA ALA A 354 -12.57 -1.83 -1.11
C ALA A 354 -12.95 -2.55 0.19
N TYR A 355 -12.04 -3.36 0.75
CA TYR A 355 -12.26 -4.01 2.04
C TYR A 355 -12.41 -2.97 3.15
N GLN A 356 -11.47 -2.04 3.27
CA GLN A 356 -11.50 -0.98 4.30
C GLN A 356 -12.78 -0.14 4.17
N ALA A 357 -13.11 0.31 2.97
CA ALA A 357 -14.31 1.11 2.73
C ALA A 357 -15.63 0.34 2.93
N GLY A 358 -15.62 -0.99 2.78
CA GLY A 358 -16.81 -1.79 3.03
C GLY A 358 -17.07 -2.00 4.52
N VAL A 359 -16.01 -2.19 5.32
CA VAL A 359 -16.09 -2.41 6.77
C VAL A 359 -16.25 -1.09 7.54
N ASP A 360 -15.70 0.01 7.01
CA ASP A 360 -15.84 1.38 7.52
C ASP A 360 -16.55 2.25 6.46
N PRO A 361 -17.90 2.23 6.43
CA PRO A 361 -18.67 2.82 5.34
C PRO A 361 -18.58 4.35 5.30
N PRO A 362 -18.71 4.96 4.11
CA PRO A 362 -18.78 6.42 3.98
C PRO A 362 -19.96 6.96 4.78
N GLY A 363 -19.78 8.16 5.33
CA GLY A 363 -20.77 8.75 6.25
C GLY A 363 -20.64 8.27 7.70
N GLY A 364 -19.81 7.26 7.97
CA GLY A 364 -19.65 6.74 9.32
C GLY A 364 -20.89 5.96 9.78
N VAL A 365 -21.01 5.83 11.09
CA VAL A 365 -22.02 5.00 11.75
C VAL A 365 -22.73 5.78 12.84
N TRP A 366 -24.00 5.47 13.09
CA TRP A 366 -24.78 6.10 14.15
C TRP A 366 -24.17 5.79 15.52
N ALA A 367 -24.07 6.79 16.40
CA ALA A 367 -23.57 6.59 17.76
C ALA A 367 -24.65 6.04 18.71
N GLU A 368 -25.90 6.41 18.47
CA GLU A 368 -27.04 6.13 19.36
C GLU A 368 -28.18 5.44 18.59
N ASN A 369 -29.13 4.84 19.32
CA ASN A 369 -30.35 4.32 18.73
C ASN A 369 -31.33 5.47 18.45
N GLY A 370 -32.01 5.43 17.31
CA GLY A 370 -32.97 6.46 16.93
C GLY A 370 -34.12 5.92 16.07
N GLU A 371 -34.93 6.83 15.55
CA GLU A 371 -36.07 6.44 14.73
C GLU A 371 -35.60 5.86 13.39
N GLY A 372 -35.90 4.57 13.15
CA GLY A 372 -35.54 3.86 11.92
C GLY A 372 -34.08 3.44 11.79
N HIS A 373 -33.28 3.55 12.87
CA HIS A 373 -31.87 3.15 12.86
C HIS A 373 -31.39 2.74 14.26
N SER A 374 -30.44 1.81 14.30
CA SER A 374 -29.76 1.38 15.53
C SER A 374 -28.33 1.90 15.56
N ALA A 375 -27.75 1.97 16.76
CA ALA A 375 -26.36 2.30 16.93
C ALA A 375 -25.45 1.39 16.05
N GLY A 376 -24.42 2.00 15.50
CA GLY A 376 -23.53 1.41 14.52
C GLY A 376 -24.08 1.39 13.10
N ASP A 377 -25.38 1.60 12.83
CA ASP A 377 -25.92 1.54 11.46
C ASP A 377 -25.19 2.53 10.56
N PRO A 378 -24.88 2.19 9.30
CA PRO A 378 -24.25 3.14 8.39
C PRO A 378 -25.17 4.35 8.18
N ILE A 379 -24.71 5.55 8.53
CA ILE A 379 -25.51 6.78 8.39
C ILE A 379 -25.89 7.02 6.93
N PHE A 380 -25.00 6.65 6.01
CA PHE A 380 -25.26 6.80 4.59
C PHE A 380 -26.36 5.87 4.05
N LEU A 381 -26.57 4.71 4.69
CA LEU A 381 -27.68 3.81 4.36
C LEU A 381 -29.03 4.42 4.76
N THR A 382 -29.11 5.08 5.91
CA THR A 382 -30.37 5.65 6.42
C THR A 382 -30.70 6.97 5.73
N THR A 383 -29.71 7.84 5.53
CA THR A 383 -29.92 9.17 4.93
C THR A 383 -30.05 9.14 3.41
N HIS A 384 -29.30 8.26 2.71
CA HIS A 384 -29.25 8.21 1.24
C HIS A 384 -29.22 6.76 0.73
N PRO A 385 -30.28 5.96 0.97
CA PRO A 385 -30.28 4.51 0.73
C PRO A 385 -29.95 4.11 -0.70
N GLY A 386 -30.45 4.86 -1.70
CA GLY A 386 -30.16 4.58 -3.11
C GLY A 386 -28.68 4.71 -3.44
N ARG A 387 -28.00 5.72 -2.87
CA ARG A 387 -26.57 5.96 -3.10
C ARG A 387 -25.69 5.00 -2.34
N PHE A 388 -26.06 4.70 -1.09
CA PHE A 388 -25.40 3.65 -0.33
C PHE A 388 -25.46 2.31 -1.06
N LYS A 389 -26.62 1.94 -1.65
CA LYS A 389 -26.72 0.71 -2.47
C LYS A 389 -25.75 0.72 -3.65
N VAL A 390 -25.64 1.82 -4.39
CA VAL A 390 -24.66 1.94 -5.49
C VAL A 390 -23.24 1.77 -4.96
N PHE A 391 -22.87 2.50 -3.90
CA PHE A 391 -21.57 2.36 -3.24
C PHE A 391 -21.30 0.91 -2.84
N PHE A 392 -22.22 0.29 -2.10
CA PHE A 392 -22.08 -1.05 -1.54
C PHE A 392 -21.86 -2.11 -2.63
N TYR A 393 -22.68 -2.10 -3.69
CA TYR A 393 -22.55 -3.08 -4.77
C TYR A 393 -21.29 -2.87 -5.61
N PHE A 394 -20.95 -1.62 -5.96
CA PHE A 394 -19.73 -1.31 -6.70
C PHE A 394 -18.48 -1.67 -5.90
N ASN A 395 -18.45 -1.31 -4.62
CA ASN A 395 -17.33 -1.59 -3.72
C ASN A 395 -17.17 -3.10 -3.44
N SER A 396 -18.28 -3.81 -3.21
CA SER A 396 -18.27 -5.27 -3.01
C SER A 396 -17.86 -6.00 -4.29
N ALA A 397 -18.35 -5.55 -5.45
CA ALA A 397 -17.95 -6.11 -6.73
C ALA A 397 -16.44 -5.94 -6.95
N ALA A 398 -15.89 -4.77 -6.61
CA ALA A 398 -14.47 -4.52 -6.73
C ALA A 398 -13.63 -5.47 -5.84
N PHE A 399 -14.02 -5.60 -4.57
CA PHE A 399 -13.38 -6.51 -3.64
C PHE A 399 -13.43 -7.98 -4.10
N VAL A 400 -14.61 -8.47 -4.51
CA VAL A 400 -14.77 -9.86 -4.96
C VAL A 400 -14.05 -10.10 -6.28
N ALA A 401 -14.10 -9.16 -7.23
CA ALA A 401 -13.34 -9.24 -8.48
C ALA A 401 -11.85 -9.33 -8.21
N SER A 402 -11.33 -8.48 -7.32
CA SER A 402 -9.94 -8.54 -6.87
C SER A 402 -9.55 -9.92 -6.34
N LEU A 403 -10.35 -10.54 -5.47
CA LEU A 403 -10.08 -11.89 -4.97
C LEU A 403 -10.05 -12.94 -6.10
N VAL A 404 -10.99 -12.86 -7.05
CA VAL A 404 -11.03 -13.78 -8.20
C VAL A 404 -9.79 -13.62 -9.07
N ILE A 405 -9.38 -12.38 -9.39
CA ILE A 405 -8.16 -12.10 -10.16
C ILE A 405 -6.93 -12.65 -9.43
N MET A 406 -6.85 -12.50 -8.10
CA MET A 406 -5.77 -13.06 -7.28
C MET A 406 -5.66 -14.58 -7.36
N VAL A 407 -6.80 -15.28 -7.39
CA VAL A 407 -6.82 -16.74 -7.59
C VAL A 407 -6.40 -17.10 -9.01
N MET A 408 -6.83 -16.33 -10.02
CA MET A 408 -6.41 -16.55 -11.41
C MET A 408 -4.91 -16.35 -11.61
N LEU A 409 -4.32 -15.33 -10.98
CA LEU A 409 -2.89 -15.01 -11.11
C LEU A 409 -1.97 -16.13 -10.62
N GLN A 410 -2.47 -17.01 -9.77
CA GLN A 410 -1.69 -18.15 -9.26
C GLN A 410 -1.63 -19.34 -10.21
N ASN A 411 -2.50 -19.38 -11.21
CA ASN A 411 -2.54 -20.47 -12.16
C ASN A 411 -2.20 -19.95 -13.55
N GLU A 412 -1.03 -20.36 -14.07
CA GLU A 412 -0.56 -19.93 -15.40
C GLU A 412 -1.56 -20.20 -16.52
N PHE A 413 -2.36 -21.26 -16.40
CA PHE A 413 -3.39 -21.61 -17.39
C PHE A 413 -4.54 -20.60 -17.45
N LEU A 414 -4.84 -19.92 -16.34
CA LEU A 414 -5.88 -18.90 -16.26
C LEU A 414 -5.35 -17.51 -16.66
N VAL A 415 -4.03 -17.33 -16.61
CA VAL A 415 -3.40 -16.06 -16.95
C VAL A 415 -3.36 -15.87 -18.46
N ARG A 416 -4.35 -15.13 -18.98
CA ARG A 416 -4.30 -14.54 -20.32
C ARG A 416 -4.18 -13.03 -20.21
N ARG A 417 -3.06 -12.52 -20.73
CA ARG A 417 -2.68 -11.09 -20.73
C ARG A 417 -3.87 -10.15 -20.90
N HIS A 418 -4.57 -10.24 -22.04
CA HIS A 418 -5.63 -9.29 -22.35
C HIS A 418 -6.94 -9.52 -21.60
N ALA A 419 -7.19 -10.72 -21.06
CA ALA A 419 -8.39 -10.98 -20.27
C ALA A 419 -8.22 -10.36 -18.88
N LEU A 420 -7.06 -10.56 -18.25
CA LEU A 420 -6.74 -9.99 -16.94
C LEU A 420 -6.63 -8.46 -17.00
N GLU A 421 -6.00 -7.90 -18.04
CA GLU A 421 -5.96 -6.45 -18.26
C GLU A 421 -7.38 -5.85 -18.32
N ALA A 422 -8.29 -6.49 -19.06
CA ALA A 422 -9.67 -6.03 -19.20
C ALA A 422 -10.48 -6.13 -17.90
N VAL A 423 -10.36 -7.26 -17.17
CA VAL A 423 -11.04 -7.44 -15.88
C VAL A 423 -10.50 -6.45 -14.85
N MET A 424 -9.19 -6.20 -14.80
CA MET A 424 -8.59 -5.20 -13.92
C MET A 424 -9.07 -3.78 -14.23
N ILE A 425 -9.16 -3.41 -15.51
CA ILE A 425 -9.72 -2.11 -15.90
C ILE A 425 -11.18 -1.98 -15.45
N LEU A 426 -11.98 -3.04 -15.60
CA LEU A 426 -13.36 -3.06 -15.10
C LEU A 426 -13.44 -2.92 -13.57
N ASP A 427 -12.55 -3.58 -12.84
CA ASP A 427 -12.43 -3.49 -11.38
C ASP A 427 -12.12 -2.04 -10.93
N LEU A 428 -11.21 -1.36 -11.63
CA LEU A 428 -10.92 0.05 -11.39
C LEU A 428 -12.15 0.95 -11.67
N PHE A 429 -12.96 0.66 -12.68
CA PHE A 429 -14.23 1.35 -12.89
C PHE A 429 -15.23 1.11 -11.75
N CYS A 430 -15.24 -0.09 -11.16
CA CYS A 430 -16.02 -0.37 -9.97
C CYS A 430 -15.59 0.53 -8.79
N LEU A 431 -14.28 0.71 -8.58
CA LEU A 431 -13.77 1.64 -7.57
C LEU A 431 -14.15 3.10 -7.85
N ILE A 432 -14.09 3.56 -9.11
CA ILE A 432 -14.51 4.93 -9.46
C ILE A 432 -15.99 5.13 -9.12
N GLY A 433 -16.84 4.15 -9.46
CA GLY A 433 -18.27 4.19 -9.16
C GLY A 433 -18.54 4.20 -7.66
N ALA A 434 -17.83 3.38 -6.89
CA ALA A 434 -17.92 3.37 -5.43
C ALA A 434 -17.47 4.72 -4.83
N TYR A 435 -16.30 5.23 -5.22
CA TYR A 435 -15.78 6.51 -4.76
C TYR A 435 -16.74 7.67 -5.05
N ALA A 436 -17.23 7.77 -6.29
CA ALA A 436 -18.19 8.81 -6.68
C ALA A 436 -19.49 8.71 -5.87
N ALA A 437 -19.99 7.50 -5.63
CA ALA A 437 -21.18 7.27 -4.84
C ALA A 437 -20.98 7.62 -3.37
N GLY A 438 -19.85 7.26 -2.76
CA GLY A 438 -19.59 7.38 -1.32
C GLY A 438 -19.01 8.72 -0.86
N SER A 439 -18.09 9.33 -1.62
CA SER A 439 -17.35 10.52 -1.16
C SER A 439 -18.14 11.83 -1.27
N CYS A 440 -19.04 11.93 -2.24
CA CYS A 440 -19.84 13.15 -2.46
C CYS A 440 -21.21 12.99 -1.81
N ARG A 441 -21.80 14.06 -1.25
CA ARG A 441 -23.21 14.02 -0.79
C ARG A 441 -24.23 14.70 -1.71
N ASP A 442 -23.76 15.28 -2.80
CA ASP A 442 -24.61 15.81 -3.87
C ASP A 442 -24.45 15.00 -5.17
N THR A 443 -25.54 14.80 -5.90
CA THR A 443 -25.57 14.10 -7.20
C THR A 443 -24.82 14.91 -8.26
N SER A 444 -24.96 16.23 -8.24
CA SER A 444 -24.26 17.14 -9.14
C SER A 444 -22.75 16.98 -9.01
N THR A 445 -22.23 17.04 -7.78
CA THR A 445 -20.79 16.84 -7.53
C THR A 445 -20.34 15.46 -8.00
N SER A 446 -21.11 14.40 -7.74
CA SER A 446 -20.77 13.04 -8.18
C SER A 446 -20.64 12.92 -9.71
N ILE A 447 -21.55 13.56 -10.46
CA ILE A 447 -21.51 13.61 -11.93
C ILE A 447 -20.29 14.40 -12.41
N TYR A 448 -20.01 15.57 -11.82
CA TYR A 448 -18.82 16.35 -12.16
C TYR A 448 -17.53 15.55 -11.95
N MET A 449 -17.48 14.72 -10.92
CA MET A 449 -16.28 13.93 -10.60
C MET A 449 -16.07 12.80 -11.62
N LEU A 450 -17.15 12.11 -12.02
CA LEU A 450 -17.08 11.12 -13.09
C LEU A 450 -16.72 11.76 -14.44
N ALA A 451 -17.27 12.94 -14.73
CA ALA A 451 -16.92 13.72 -15.91
C ALA A 451 -15.45 14.17 -15.89
N MET A 452 -14.92 14.56 -14.74
CA MET A 452 -13.50 14.88 -14.56
C MET A 452 -12.61 13.65 -14.79
N ALA A 453 -13.02 12.47 -14.33
CA ALA A 453 -12.31 11.21 -14.60
C ALA A 453 -12.21 10.94 -16.10
N GLY A 454 -13.35 11.02 -16.80
CA GLY A 454 -13.41 10.87 -18.25
C GLY A 454 -12.59 11.95 -18.97
N GLY A 455 -12.68 13.20 -18.53
CA GLY A 455 -11.96 14.33 -19.09
C GLY A 455 -10.44 14.20 -18.97
N VAL A 456 -9.92 13.82 -17.80
CA VAL A 456 -8.49 13.58 -17.59
C VAL A 456 -8.01 12.41 -18.46
N LEU A 457 -8.74 11.29 -18.49
CA LEU A 457 -8.38 10.14 -19.31
C LEU A 457 -8.36 10.50 -20.80
N VAL A 458 -9.43 11.14 -21.29
CA VAL A 458 -9.55 11.57 -22.69
C VAL A 458 -8.46 12.57 -23.06
N TYR A 459 -8.18 13.57 -22.22
CA TYR A 459 -7.11 14.53 -22.48
C TYR A 459 -5.74 13.86 -22.62
N VAL A 460 -5.39 12.96 -21.70
CA VAL A 460 -4.09 12.26 -21.75
C VAL A 460 -4.01 11.34 -22.97
N VAL A 461 -5.09 10.61 -23.30
CA VAL A 461 -5.16 9.78 -24.50
C VAL A 461 -5.02 10.62 -25.76
N ILE A 462 -5.70 11.76 -25.86
CA ILE A 462 -5.59 12.69 -26.99
C ILE A 462 -4.14 13.14 -27.14
N HIS A 463 -3.48 13.56 -26.05
CA HIS A 463 -2.09 14.00 -26.08
C HIS A 463 -1.14 12.88 -26.56
N ILE A 464 -1.40 11.64 -26.12
CA ILE A 464 -0.67 10.46 -26.60
C ILE A 464 -0.92 10.22 -28.09
N VAL A 465 -2.17 10.26 -28.54
CA VAL A 465 -2.55 10.01 -29.93
C VAL A 465 -1.93 11.05 -30.86
N PHE A 466 -2.04 12.34 -30.55
CA PHE A 466 -1.41 13.41 -31.34
C PHE A 466 0.10 13.20 -31.46
N PHE A 467 0.76 12.79 -30.38
CA PHE A 467 2.19 12.48 -30.42
C PHE A 467 2.51 11.22 -31.23
N THR A 468 1.66 10.19 -31.21
CA THR A 468 1.85 9.00 -32.05
C THR A 468 1.60 9.25 -33.54
N LEU A 469 0.81 10.28 -33.87
CA LEU A 469 0.50 10.63 -35.26
C LEU A 469 1.58 11.50 -35.93
N ASP A 470 2.59 12.00 -35.20
CA ASP A 470 3.64 12.85 -35.78
C ASP A 470 4.55 12.04 -36.75
N PRO A 471 4.44 12.25 -38.09
CA PRO A 471 5.14 11.43 -39.08
C PRO A 471 6.65 11.69 -39.15
N ASN A 472 7.14 12.80 -38.57
CA ASN A 472 8.56 13.13 -38.58
C ASN A 472 9.41 12.10 -37.82
N ARG A 473 8.79 11.35 -36.91
CA ARG A 473 9.49 10.46 -35.99
C ARG A 473 9.57 9.01 -36.45
N GLU A 474 8.59 8.55 -37.23
CA GLU A 474 8.69 7.25 -37.93
C GLU A 474 9.89 7.29 -38.88
N LYS A 475 10.14 8.43 -39.53
CA LYS A 475 11.34 8.68 -40.35
C LYS A 475 12.64 8.65 -39.54
N ASP A 476 12.69 9.26 -38.35
CA ASP A 476 13.91 9.25 -37.50
C ASP A 476 14.22 7.86 -36.92
N ASN A 477 13.20 7.10 -36.52
CA ASN A 477 13.40 5.72 -36.07
C ASN A 477 13.89 4.81 -37.22
N ASN A 478 13.36 4.99 -38.43
CA ASN A 478 13.81 4.24 -39.60
C ASN A 478 15.23 4.63 -40.04
N LYS A 479 15.60 5.92 -39.97
CA LYS A 479 16.98 6.36 -40.26
C LYS A 479 18.01 5.80 -39.29
N ALA A 480 17.68 5.71 -38.00
CA ALA A 480 18.58 5.14 -36.99
C ALA A 480 18.76 3.61 -37.14
N ASP A 481 17.81 2.93 -37.79
CA ASP A 481 17.89 1.50 -38.07
C ASP A 481 18.79 1.18 -39.27
N ASP A 482 18.95 2.11 -40.23
CA ASP A 482 19.79 1.92 -41.43
C ASP A 482 21.29 2.17 -41.20
N GLU A 483 21.69 3.01 -40.23
CA GLU A 483 23.10 3.43 -40.06
C GLU A 483 23.91 2.57 -39.06
N GLY A 484 23.27 1.66 -38.31
CA GLY A 484 23.91 0.91 -37.22
C GLY A 484 24.16 -0.58 -37.52
N ASN A 485 25.26 -1.13 -36.98
CA ASN A 485 25.45 -2.59 -36.94
C ASN A 485 24.26 -3.26 -36.23
N ALA A 486 23.61 -4.25 -36.86
CA ALA A 486 22.33 -4.83 -36.38
C ALA A 486 22.38 -5.30 -34.91
N THR A 487 23.53 -5.80 -34.46
CA THR A 487 23.72 -6.20 -33.05
C THR A 487 23.72 -5.02 -32.08
N ASN A 488 24.27 -3.87 -32.48
CA ASN A 488 24.30 -2.67 -31.64
C ASN A 488 22.91 -2.01 -31.59
N SER A 489 22.18 -2.01 -32.71
CA SER A 489 20.82 -1.48 -32.75
C SER A 489 19.85 -2.30 -31.89
N GLU A 490 19.94 -3.64 -31.93
CA GLU A 490 19.16 -4.52 -31.04
C GLU A 490 19.48 -4.29 -29.55
N GLN A 491 20.77 -4.21 -29.20
CA GLN A 491 21.18 -3.93 -27.81
C GLN A 491 20.69 -2.55 -27.34
N GLU A 492 20.77 -1.53 -28.19
CA GLU A 492 20.27 -0.19 -27.85
C GLU A 492 18.75 -0.16 -27.71
N LYS A 493 18.00 -0.85 -28.59
CA LYS A 493 16.55 -1.04 -28.48
C LYS A 493 16.18 -1.72 -27.15
N LYS A 494 16.90 -2.78 -26.76
CA LYS A 494 16.70 -3.48 -25.47
C LYS A 494 16.98 -2.55 -24.28
N ARG A 495 18.07 -1.78 -24.31
CA ARG A 495 18.39 -0.77 -23.27
C ARG A 495 17.35 0.34 -23.18
N LYS A 496 16.78 0.79 -24.31
CA LYS A 496 15.68 1.77 -24.34
C LYS A 496 14.40 1.19 -23.73
N LYS A 497 14.03 -0.05 -24.08
CA LYS A 497 12.88 -0.78 -23.50
C LYS A 497 13.03 -0.95 -21.98
N ASP A 498 14.18 -1.40 -21.51
CA ASP A 498 14.42 -1.57 -20.07
C ASP A 498 14.33 -0.24 -19.29
N ARG A 499 14.81 0.88 -19.87
CA ARG A 499 14.67 2.21 -19.26
C ARG A 499 13.21 2.67 -19.19
N LEU A 500 12.42 2.35 -20.21
CA LEU A 500 11.00 2.67 -20.28
C LEU A 500 10.21 1.88 -19.23
N GLU A 501 10.49 0.58 -19.08
CA GLU A 501 9.85 -0.28 -18.08
C GLU A 501 10.17 0.17 -16.64
N LYS A 502 11.42 0.56 -16.35
CA LYS A 502 11.77 1.12 -15.03
C LYS A 502 10.96 2.38 -14.71
N LYS A 503 10.78 3.27 -15.68
CA LYS A 503 9.93 4.46 -15.52
C LYS A 503 8.47 4.09 -15.30
N ARG A 504 7.97 3.08 -16.03
CA ARG A 504 6.61 2.55 -15.88
C ARG A 504 6.37 2.00 -14.48
N GLU A 505 7.29 1.22 -13.93
CA GLU A 505 7.23 0.67 -12.57
C GLU A 505 7.12 1.77 -11.51
N VAL A 506 7.99 2.79 -11.57
CA VAL A 506 7.95 3.91 -10.62
C VAL A 506 6.65 4.71 -10.75
N LEU A 507 6.20 5.02 -11.97
CA LEU A 507 4.93 5.72 -12.20
C LEU A 507 3.74 4.93 -11.64
N LEU A 508 3.72 3.61 -11.83
CA LEU A 508 2.66 2.75 -11.33
C LEU A 508 2.61 2.74 -9.81
N LEU A 509 3.76 2.60 -9.13
CA LEU A 509 3.83 2.62 -7.67
C LEU A 509 3.35 3.96 -7.08
N LEU A 510 3.70 5.08 -7.71
CA LEU A 510 3.23 6.39 -7.28
C LEU A 510 1.74 6.62 -7.54
N ALA A 511 1.22 6.11 -8.66
CA ALA A 511 -0.21 6.16 -8.94
C ALA A 511 -1.00 5.27 -7.95
N ILE A 512 -0.51 4.08 -7.61
CA ILE A 512 -1.10 3.22 -6.58
C ILE A 512 -1.13 3.93 -5.24
N LEU A 513 -0.01 4.53 -4.82
CA LEU A 513 0.08 5.31 -3.59
C LEU A 513 -0.98 6.42 -3.58
N ALA A 514 -0.97 7.30 -4.57
CA ALA A 514 -1.91 8.42 -4.60
C ALA A 514 -3.37 7.96 -4.67
N ALA A 515 -3.69 6.89 -5.42
CA ALA A 515 -5.01 6.28 -5.46
C ALA A 515 -5.46 5.73 -4.09
N THR A 516 -4.60 4.97 -3.38
CA THR A 516 -4.94 4.46 -2.04
C THR A 516 -5.28 5.58 -1.07
N LEU A 517 -4.42 6.61 -1.00
CA LEU A 517 -4.55 7.69 -0.03
C LEU A 517 -5.79 8.53 -0.29
N THR A 518 -6.03 8.86 -1.56
CA THR A 518 -7.13 9.75 -1.94
C THR A 518 -8.48 9.05 -1.90
N TYR A 519 -8.54 7.75 -2.19
CA TYR A 519 -9.76 6.96 -2.03
C TYR A 519 -10.21 6.94 -0.57
N GLN A 520 -9.29 6.60 0.35
CA GLN A 520 -9.59 6.55 1.79
C GLN A 520 -9.96 7.94 2.31
N ALA A 521 -9.13 8.96 2.04
CA ALA A 521 -9.38 10.32 2.53
C ALA A 521 -10.65 10.96 1.94
N GLY A 522 -11.06 10.57 0.73
CA GLY A 522 -12.31 11.05 0.14
C GLY A 522 -13.56 10.43 0.77
N LEU A 523 -13.50 9.18 1.24
CA LEU A 523 -14.61 8.52 1.93
C LEU A 523 -14.70 8.90 3.41
N THR A 524 -13.55 9.15 4.04
CA THR A 524 -13.44 9.62 5.43
C THR A 524 -12.67 10.95 5.47
N PRO A 525 -13.33 12.09 5.18
CA PRO A 525 -12.68 13.39 5.19
C PRO A 525 -12.11 13.75 6.57
N PRO A 526 -11.06 14.59 6.60
CA PRO A 526 -10.44 15.05 7.85
C PRO A 526 -11.42 15.88 8.71
N GLY A 527 -11.20 15.85 10.02
CA GLY A 527 -12.08 16.45 11.02
C GLY A 527 -13.28 15.58 11.40
N GLY A 528 -13.44 14.41 10.78
CA GLY A 528 -14.52 13.49 11.09
C GLY A 528 -15.85 13.85 10.43
N LEU A 529 -16.87 13.09 10.82
CA LEU A 529 -18.23 13.16 10.30
C LEU A 529 -19.18 13.43 11.45
N TRP A 530 -20.26 14.16 11.20
CA TRP A 530 -21.33 14.35 12.17
C TRP A 530 -22.02 13.02 12.44
N GLU A 531 -22.06 12.60 13.70
CA GLU A 531 -22.66 11.31 14.08
C GLU A 531 -24.17 11.44 14.36
N ASN A 532 -24.69 12.67 14.53
CA ASN A 532 -26.09 12.98 14.90
C ASN A 532 -26.62 14.23 14.15
N ASP A 533 -27.95 14.40 14.09
CA ASP A 533 -28.63 15.57 13.50
C ASP A 533 -28.86 16.74 14.50
N ARG A 534 -28.15 16.72 15.63
CA ARG A 534 -28.31 17.74 16.69
C ARG A 534 -27.78 19.11 16.22
N PHE A 535 -28.33 20.19 16.77
CA PHE A 535 -27.88 21.57 16.56
C PHE A 535 -27.88 22.08 15.10
N GLY A 536 -28.69 21.48 14.23
CA GLY A 536 -28.81 21.86 12.82
C GLY A 536 -27.73 21.27 11.91
N HIS A 537 -26.91 20.37 12.45
CA HIS A 537 -25.98 19.56 11.67
C HIS A 537 -26.72 18.42 10.96
N ARG A 538 -26.11 17.88 9.92
CA ARG A 538 -26.65 16.71 9.19
C ARG A 538 -25.76 15.51 9.42
N ALA A 539 -26.32 14.45 9.97
CA ALA A 539 -25.63 13.20 10.22
C ALA A 539 -24.99 12.67 8.94
N GLY A 540 -23.79 12.16 9.12
CA GLY A 540 -22.94 11.65 8.07
C GLY A 540 -22.25 12.72 7.25
N PHE A 541 -22.54 14.03 7.40
CA PHE A 541 -21.82 15.14 6.76
C PHE A 541 -20.44 15.42 7.39
N PRO A 542 -19.41 15.89 6.65
CA PRO A 542 -18.08 16.09 7.19
C PRO A 542 -18.10 17.38 7.99
N VAL A 543 -17.54 17.34 9.19
CA VAL A 543 -17.52 18.49 10.09
C VAL A 543 -16.77 19.66 9.44
N LEU A 544 -15.70 19.37 8.70
CA LEU A 544 -14.93 20.34 7.93
C LEU A 544 -15.77 21.10 6.89
N GLN A 545 -16.81 20.47 6.33
CA GLN A 545 -17.70 21.12 5.36
C GLN A 545 -18.49 22.26 5.98
N ASP A 546 -19.03 22.05 7.18
CA ASP A 546 -19.88 23.02 7.87
C ASP A 546 -19.05 24.12 8.53
N LYS A 547 -17.96 23.75 9.22
CA LYS A 547 -17.10 24.70 9.96
C LYS A 547 -16.17 25.49 9.05
N TYR A 548 -15.60 24.83 8.03
CA TYR A 548 -14.58 25.40 7.16
C TYR A 548 -14.86 25.12 5.67
N PRO A 549 -15.98 25.62 5.11
CA PRO A 549 -16.46 25.24 3.77
C PRO A 549 -15.45 25.51 2.64
N ARG A 550 -14.64 26.57 2.76
CA ARG A 550 -13.57 26.87 1.78
C ARG A 550 -12.46 25.82 1.80
N ARG A 551 -12.06 25.35 3.00
CA ARG A 551 -11.04 24.30 3.17
C ARG A 551 -11.56 22.97 2.68
N TYR A 552 -12.79 22.63 3.05
CA TYR A 552 -13.43 21.41 2.56
C TYR A 552 -13.52 21.36 1.04
N LYS A 553 -13.94 22.45 0.39
CA LYS A 553 -13.96 22.52 -1.09
C LYS A 553 -12.57 22.33 -1.69
N ALA A 554 -11.55 23.00 -1.15
CA ALA A 554 -10.17 22.84 -1.60
C ALA A 554 -9.69 21.39 -1.43
N PHE A 555 -9.92 20.80 -0.25
CA PHE A 555 -9.62 19.40 0.04
C PHE A 555 -10.29 18.46 -0.97
N LEU A 556 -11.61 18.57 -1.14
CA LEU A 556 -12.41 17.70 -2.01
C LEU A 556 -11.93 17.74 -3.46
N TYR A 557 -11.74 18.93 -4.04
CA TYR A 557 -11.30 19.06 -5.43
C TYR A 557 -9.87 18.57 -5.64
N CYS A 558 -8.94 18.93 -4.75
CA CYS A 558 -7.55 18.49 -4.82
C CYS A 558 -7.42 16.97 -4.63
N ASN A 559 -8.13 16.40 -3.65
CA ASN A 559 -8.12 14.97 -3.37
C ASN A 559 -8.64 14.18 -4.57
N THR A 560 -9.76 14.62 -5.13
CA THR A 560 -10.35 14.00 -6.32
C THR A 560 -9.45 14.09 -7.53
N ALA A 561 -8.90 15.28 -7.82
CA ALA A 561 -8.03 15.45 -8.97
C ALA A 561 -6.82 14.50 -8.89
N SER A 562 -6.28 14.30 -7.68
CA SER A 562 -5.23 13.33 -7.43
C SER A 562 -5.69 11.88 -7.63
N PHE A 563 -6.86 11.50 -7.11
CA PHE A 563 -7.46 10.17 -7.35
C PHE A 563 -7.66 9.89 -8.85
N MET A 564 -8.29 10.82 -9.57
CA MET A 564 -8.61 10.65 -10.99
C MET A 564 -7.37 10.63 -11.87
N ALA A 565 -6.36 11.48 -11.59
CA ALA A 565 -5.07 11.42 -12.26
C ALA A 565 -4.39 10.07 -12.03
N SER A 566 -4.44 9.54 -10.81
CA SER A 566 -3.86 8.25 -10.45
C SER A 566 -4.53 7.09 -11.17
N VAL A 567 -5.86 7.07 -11.22
CA VAL A 567 -6.61 6.03 -11.96
C VAL A 567 -6.35 6.12 -13.46
N ALA A 568 -6.33 7.32 -14.04
CA ALA A 568 -5.98 7.51 -15.44
C ALA A 568 -4.57 6.98 -15.75
N LEU A 569 -3.59 7.28 -14.89
CA LEU A 569 -2.24 6.74 -15.00
C LEU A 569 -2.24 5.22 -14.95
N ILE A 570 -2.92 4.61 -14.00
CA ILE A 570 -3.00 3.15 -13.86
C ILE A 570 -3.54 2.52 -15.14
N VAL A 571 -4.67 3.02 -15.68
CA VAL A 571 -5.30 2.50 -16.90
C VAL A 571 -4.34 2.62 -18.11
N LEU A 572 -3.64 3.75 -18.23
CA LEU A 572 -2.70 3.98 -19.33
C LEU A 572 -1.40 3.17 -19.20
N LEU A 573 -0.91 2.97 -17.98
CA LEU A 573 0.30 2.18 -17.68
C LEU A 573 0.05 0.67 -17.83
N LEU A 574 -1.18 0.22 -17.65
CA LEU A 574 -1.60 -1.15 -17.92
C LEU A 574 -1.59 -1.46 -19.43
N ASN A 575 -1.96 -0.48 -20.26
CA ASN A 575 -2.09 -0.69 -21.70
C ASN A 575 -0.71 -0.66 -22.40
N PRO A 576 -0.26 -1.78 -23.01
CA PRO A 576 1.05 -1.84 -23.66
C PRO A 576 1.23 -0.88 -24.83
N ASN A 577 0.14 -0.50 -25.48
CA ASN A 577 0.17 0.39 -26.64
C ASN A 577 0.22 1.87 -26.25
N LEU A 578 -0.15 2.22 -25.01
CA LEU A 578 -0.27 3.62 -24.57
C LEU A 578 0.87 4.06 -23.66
N TYR A 579 1.38 3.20 -22.78
CA TYR A 579 2.39 3.62 -21.81
C TYR A 579 3.69 4.08 -22.49
N GLY A 580 4.13 3.38 -23.55
CA GLY A 580 5.40 3.69 -24.21
C GLY A 580 5.40 5.08 -24.84
N PRO A 581 4.44 5.36 -25.74
CA PRO A 581 4.23 6.70 -26.26
C PRO A 581 3.99 7.75 -25.16
N GLY A 582 3.17 7.44 -24.15
CA GLY A 582 2.84 8.38 -23.08
C GLY A 582 4.02 8.77 -22.17
N ILE A 583 4.97 7.87 -21.93
CA ILE A 583 6.21 8.20 -21.22
C ILE A 583 7.15 9.01 -22.12
N ASN A 584 7.25 8.65 -23.40
CA ASN A 584 8.14 9.32 -24.35
C ASN A 584 7.69 10.77 -24.67
N CYS A 585 6.39 11.03 -24.64
CA CYS A 585 5.79 12.37 -24.78
C CYS A 585 5.79 13.18 -23.46
N TYR A 586 6.23 12.59 -22.35
CA TYR A 586 6.10 13.16 -21.00
C TYR A 586 4.66 13.34 -20.49
N ALA A 587 3.63 12.95 -21.25
CA ALA A 587 2.22 13.05 -20.84
C ALA A 587 1.94 12.39 -19.49
N LEU A 588 2.41 11.15 -19.30
CA LEU A 588 2.23 10.41 -18.04
C LEU A 588 3.02 11.04 -16.89
N PHE A 589 4.17 11.66 -17.17
CA PHE A 589 4.93 12.38 -16.14
C PHE A 589 4.23 13.66 -15.69
N VAL A 590 3.71 14.45 -16.63
CA VAL A 590 2.97 15.68 -16.33
C VAL A 590 1.71 15.34 -15.52
N CYS A 591 0.99 14.28 -15.92
CA CYS A 591 -0.18 13.80 -15.18
C CYS A 591 0.18 13.37 -13.75
N MET A 592 1.28 12.62 -13.57
CA MET A 592 1.77 12.21 -12.25
C MET A 592 2.12 13.42 -11.38
N VAL A 593 2.88 14.39 -11.91
CA VAL A 593 3.26 15.59 -11.17
C VAL A 593 2.05 16.44 -10.79
N ALA A 594 1.09 16.61 -11.71
CA ALA A 594 -0.17 17.28 -11.43
C ALA A 594 -0.99 16.54 -10.34
N GLY A 595 -1.02 15.21 -10.38
CA GLY A 595 -1.65 14.38 -9.36
C GLY A 595 -0.99 14.50 -7.99
N MET A 596 0.35 14.59 -7.94
CA MET A 596 1.11 14.80 -6.69
C MET A 596 0.91 16.19 -6.10
N PHE A 597 0.89 17.24 -6.93
CA PHE A 597 0.56 18.58 -6.46
C PHE A 597 -0.86 18.66 -5.92
N SER A 598 -1.79 17.97 -6.57
CA SER A 598 -3.17 17.83 -6.09
C SER A 598 -3.21 17.08 -4.75
N LEU A 599 -2.40 16.04 -4.56
CA LEU A 599 -2.27 15.32 -3.27
C LEU A 599 -1.76 16.24 -2.15
N ILE A 600 -0.72 17.04 -2.44
CA ILE A 600 -0.15 18.01 -1.48
C ILE A 600 -1.19 19.09 -1.14
N GLY A 601 -1.93 19.59 -2.13
CA GLY A 601 -3.02 20.54 -1.92
C GLY A 601 -4.12 19.96 -1.02
N ALA A 602 -4.48 18.69 -1.21
CA ALA A 602 -5.44 17.99 -0.35
C ALA A 602 -4.90 17.86 1.08
N TYR A 603 -3.65 17.41 1.26
CA TYR A 603 -3.02 17.33 2.58
C TYR A 603 -2.98 18.69 3.28
N ALA A 604 -2.60 19.75 2.58
CA ALA A 604 -2.51 21.10 3.14
C ALA A 604 -3.89 21.66 3.53
N ALA A 605 -4.93 21.38 2.74
CA ALA A 605 -6.30 21.82 3.02
C ALA A 605 -6.97 21.00 4.14
N GLY A 606 -6.64 19.72 4.24
CA GLY A 606 -7.23 18.77 5.18
C GLY A 606 -6.53 18.69 6.53
N SER A 607 -5.21 18.89 6.57
CA SER A 607 -4.44 18.82 7.83
C SER A 607 -4.62 20.09 8.68
N SER A 608 -4.68 19.89 9.99
CA SER A 608 -5.00 20.97 10.94
C SER A 608 -3.79 21.88 11.22
N LEU A 609 -3.76 23.05 10.61
CA LEU A 609 -3.12 24.25 11.17
C LEU A 609 -3.70 25.50 10.48
N HIS A 610 -3.44 26.68 11.02
CA HIS A 610 -3.90 27.96 10.44
C HIS A 610 -3.55 28.05 8.94
N LEU A 611 -4.35 28.84 8.20
CA LEU A 611 -4.15 29.04 6.76
C LEU A 611 -2.69 29.47 6.48
N ARG A 612 -2.12 30.31 7.35
CA ARG A 612 -0.74 30.82 7.23
C ARG A 612 0.30 29.71 7.26
N THR A 613 0.22 28.78 8.20
CA THR A 613 1.21 27.71 8.37
C THR A 613 1.03 26.59 7.36
N SER A 614 -0.21 26.29 6.97
CA SER A 614 -0.50 25.41 5.82
C SER A 614 0.08 26.01 4.53
N ILE A 615 -0.07 27.31 4.32
CA ILE A 615 0.57 28.03 3.20
C ILE A 615 2.10 27.98 3.32
N VAL A 616 2.69 28.21 4.49
CA VAL A 616 4.14 28.14 4.69
C VAL A 616 4.67 26.75 4.36
N LEU A 617 3.98 25.68 4.78
CA LEU A 617 4.35 24.31 4.42
C LEU A 617 4.22 24.08 2.92
N LEU A 618 3.14 24.53 2.29
CA LEU A 618 2.95 24.40 0.85
C LEU A 618 4.03 25.15 0.07
N LEU A 619 4.38 26.36 0.49
CA LEU A 619 5.49 27.14 -0.07
C LEU A 619 6.84 26.47 0.14
N LEU A 620 7.07 25.88 1.32
CA LEU A 620 8.29 25.12 1.62
C LEU A 620 8.40 23.89 0.72
N VAL A 621 7.32 23.13 0.57
CA VAL A 621 7.28 21.96 -0.32
C VAL A 621 7.48 22.37 -1.78
N LEU A 622 6.85 23.46 -2.23
CA LEU A 622 7.06 24.02 -3.57
C LEU A 622 8.50 24.50 -3.76
N ALA A 623 9.10 25.15 -2.76
CA ALA A 623 10.48 25.61 -2.81
C ALA A 623 11.46 24.43 -2.87
N VAL A 624 11.24 23.38 -2.08
CA VAL A 624 12.03 22.14 -2.14
C VAL A 624 11.85 21.47 -3.50
N PHE A 625 10.62 21.40 -4.02
CA PHE A 625 10.37 20.84 -5.34
C PHE A 625 11.03 21.66 -6.46
N ALA A 626 10.96 22.98 -6.40
CA ALA A 626 11.61 23.88 -7.35
C ALA A 626 13.14 23.78 -7.27
N ALA A 627 13.70 23.68 -6.06
CA ALA A 627 15.14 23.47 -5.85
C ALA A 627 15.59 22.12 -6.41
N VAL A 628 14.82 21.05 -6.18
CA VAL A 628 15.09 19.72 -6.73
C VAL A 628 14.97 19.70 -8.24
N LEU A 629 13.95 20.33 -8.80
CA LEU A 629 13.78 20.46 -10.24
C LEU A 629 14.94 21.25 -10.85
N TYR A 630 15.34 22.36 -10.23
CA TYR A 630 16.50 23.16 -10.62
C TYR A 630 17.80 22.36 -10.59
N VAL A 631 18.08 21.65 -9.49
CA VAL A 631 19.26 20.76 -9.35
C VAL A 631 19.23 19.68 -10.43
N THR A 632 18.07 19.08 -10.69
CA THR A 632 17.90 18.06 -11.73
C THR A 632 18.14 18.63 -13.12
N ILE A 633 17.59 19.80 -13.44
CA ILE A 633 17.78 20.46 -14.73
C ILE A 633 19.25 20.86 -14.92
N LYS A 634 19.87 21.46 -13.90
CA LYS A 634 21.29 21.82 -13.91
C LYS A 634 22.17 20.58 -14.10
N HIS A 635 21.86 19.50 -13.39
CA HIS A 635 22.60 18.24 -13.54
C HIS A 635 22.40 17.61 -14.92
N ARG A 636 21.17 17.62 -15.46
CA ARG A 636 20.90 17.18 -16.84
C ARG A 636 21.65 18.00 -17.88
N ARG A 637 21.78 19.31 -17.68
CA ARG A 637 22.55 20.19 -18.55
C ARG A 637 24.03 19.82 -18.54
N HIS A 638 24.63 19.68 -17.35
CA HIS A 638 26.01 19.20 -17.21
C HIS A 638 26.24 17.79 -17.80
N ALA A 639 25.28 16.87 -17.60
CA ALA A 639 25.38 15.52 -18.15
C ALA A 639 25.29 15.50 -19.69
N ARG A 640 24.58 16.47 -20.30
CA ARG A 640 24.58 16.66 -21.76
C ARG A 640 25.92 17.20 -22.25
N GLU A 641 26.47 18.20 -21.57
CA GLU A 641 27.77 18.81 -21.92
C GLU A 641 28.94 17.80 -21.82
N ASN A 642 28.91 16.86 -20.87
CA ASN A 642 29.95 15.82 -20.74
C ASN A 642 29.73 14.59 -21.65
N LYS A 643 28.61 14.50 -22.37
CA LYS A 643 28.29 13.31 -23.18
C LYS A 643 29.09 13.22 -24.48
N ASP A 644 29.76 14.30 -24.88
CA ASP A 644 30.56 14.36 -26.10
C ASP A 644 31.95 13.70 -25.99
N SER A 645 32.28 12.98 -24.91
CA SER A 645 33.62 12.39 -24.73
C SER A 645 33.71 10.97 -24.16
N SER A 646 32.62 10.19 -24.09
CA SER A 646 32.75 8.78 -23.67
C SER A 646 31.86 7.82 -24.47
N SER A 647 32.53 6.96 -25.26
CA SER A 647 31.93 5.76 -25.84
C SER A 647 31.92 4.66 -24.76
N PRO A 648 30.75 4.16 -24.32
CA PRO A 648 30.69 3.13 -23.30
C PRO A 648 31.15 1.79 -23.87
N ALA A 649 32.23 1.25 -23.30
CA ALA A 649 32.76 -0.07 -23.64
C ALA A 649 31.70 -1.17 -23.50
N ASP A 650 31.51 -1.93 -24.57
CA ASP A 650 30.62 -3.08 -24.64
C ASP A 650 31.09 -4.22 -23.74
N ARG A 651 30.24 -4.62 -22.78
CA ARG A 651 30.20 -6.00 -22.28
C ARG A 651 28.76 -6.43 -22.05
N GLN A 652 28.48 -7.69 -22.37
CA GLN A 652 27.23 -8.38 -22.08
C GLN A 652 26.92 -8.32 -20.58
N GLU A 653 25.88 -7.59 -20.20
CA GLU A 653 25.05 -7.97 -19.04
C GLU A 653 24.12 -9.08 -19.52
N GLN A 654 24.46 -10.35 -19.24
CA GLN A 654 23.40 -11.35 -19.15
C GLN A 654 22.50 -10.93 -17.99
N LYS A 655 21.25 -10.53 -18.28
CA LYS A 655 20.20 -10.50 -17.26
C LYS A 655 20.27 -11.86 -16.58
N PRO A 656 20.50 -11.94 -15.26
CA PRO A 656 20.26 -13.20 -14.60
C PRO A 656 18.80 -13.59 -14.84
N ARG A 657 18.56 -14.87 -15.13
CA ARG A 657 17.20 -15.44 -15.15
C ARG A 657 16.47 -14.95 -13.88
N LYS A 658 15.27 -14.35 -14.03
CA LYS A 658 14.34 -14.29 -12.89
C LYS A 658 14.15 -15.75 -12.45
N PRO A 659 14.48 -16.14 -11.21
CA PRO A 659 14.24 -17.51 -10.78
C PRO A 659 12.74 -17.81 -10.82
N SER A 660 12.39 -19.09 -10.63
CA SER A 660 11.04 -19.60 -10.34
C SER A 660 10.42 -19.06 -9.02
N GLY A 661 10.80 -17.84 -8.61
CA GLY A 661 10.49 -17.15 -7.38
C GLY A 661 9.37 -16.11 -7.49
N ALA A 662 8.91 -15.80 -8.71
CA ALA A 662 7.72 -14.97 -8.93
C ALA A 662 6.52 -15.47 -8.09
N ALA A 663 6.32 -16.79 -8.03
CA ALA A 663 5.31 -17.41 -7.17
C ALA A 663 5.48 -17.04 -5.67
N ALA A 664 6.69 -17.08 -5.12
CA ALA A 664 6.94 -16.73 -3.73
C ALA A 664 6.61 -15.25 -3.44
N MET A 665 6.96 -14.35 -4.37
CA MET A 665 6.61 -12.93 -4.28
C MET A 665 5.09 -12.72 -4.35
N TYR A 666 4.39 -13.41 -5.25
CA TYR A 666 2.93 -13.34 -5.34
C TYR A 666 2.26 -13.82 -4.05
N LEU A 667 2.68 -14.97 -3.50
CA LEU A 667 2.14 -15.47 -2.24
C LEU A 667 2.42 -14.52 -1.07
N MET A 668 3.62 -13.93 -1.01
CA MET A 668 3.95 -12.92 -0.01
C MET A 668 3.01 -11.71 -0.12
N LEU A 669 2.84 -11.17 -1.32
CA LEU A 669 2.05 -9.96 -1.55
C LEU A 669 0.56 -10.18 -1.20
N VAL A 670 0.00 -11.36 -1.50
CA VAL A 670 -1.36 -11.73 -1.05
C VAL A 670 -1.42 -11.88 0.47
N GLY A 671 -0.42 -12.50 1.10
CA GLY A 671 -0.33 -12.60 2.56
C GLY A 671 -0.25 -11.22 3.23
N ILE A 672 0.53 -10.29 2.67
CA ILE A 672 0.64 -8.92 3.16
C ILE A 672 -0.68 -8.17 3.04
N LEU A 673 -1.38 -8.28 1.91
CA LEU A 673 -2.73 -7.74 1.74
C LEU A 673 -3.63 -8.21 2.89
N ALA A 674 -3.81 -9.53 3.01
CA ALA A 674 -4.76 -10.09 3.95
C ALA A 674 -4.35 -9.77 5.40
N ALA A 675 -3.06 -9.87 5.75
CA ALA A 675 -2.57 -9.47 7.08
C ALA A 675 -2.80 -7.99 7.39
N SER A 676 -2.59 -7.09 6.43
CA SER A 676 -2.74 -5.65 6.64
C SER A 676 -4.18 -5.25 6.92
N VAL A 677 -5.12 -5.72 6.09
CA VAL A 677 -6.53 -5.34 6.23
C VAL A 677 -7.16 -5.98 7.47
N THR A 678 -6.79 -7.22 7.79
CA THR A 678 -7.33 -7.94 8.95
C THR A 678 -6.73 -7.46 10.26
N TYR A 679 -5.45 -7.05 10.28
CA TYR A 679 -4.86 -6.43 11.46
C TYR A 679 -5.58 -5.13 11.80
N LEU A 680 -5.71 -4.21 10.83
CA LEU A 680 -6.32 -2.91 11.06
C LEU A 680 -7.80 -3.03 11.45
N THR A 681 -8.58 -3.85 10.74
CA THR A 681 -10.01 -4.06 11.07
C THR A 681 -10.24 -4.96 12.28
N GLY A 682 -9.27 -5.77 12.68
CA GLY A 682 -9.35 -6.51 13.94
C GLY A 682 -9.19 -5.60 15.16
N LEU A 683 -8.39 -4.52 15.06
CA LEU A 683 -8.26 -3.51 16.10
C LEU A 683 -9.43 -2.51 16.10
N LYS A 684 -9.92 -2.15 14.90
CA LYS A 684 -11.11 -1.32 14.67
C LYS A 684 -12.20 -2.15 13.93
N PRO A 685 -12.98 -2.96 14.65
CA PRO A 685 -14.05 -3.77 14.05
C PRO A 685 -15.18 -2.91 13.45
N PRO A 686 -15.98 -3.48 12.54
CA PRO A 686 -17.12 -2.80 11.90
C PRO A 686 -18.18 -2.36 12.91
N GLY A 687 -18.91 -1.31 12.53
CA GLY A 687 -20.02 -0.75 13.31
C GLY A 687 -19.62 0.29 14.35
N GLY A 688 -18.34 0.65 14.44
CA GLY A 688 -17.88 1.67 15.38
C GLY A 688 -17.64 1.14 16.79
N LEU A 689 -17.30 2.05 17.69
CA LEU A 689 -16.96 1.78 19.08
C LEU A 689 -17.85 2.63 19.98
N TRP A 690 -18.25 2.09 21.13
CA TRP A 690 -18.93 2.89 22.16
C TRP A 690 -17.98 3.96 22.68
N MET A 691 -18.47 5.20 22.78
CA MET A 691 -17.63 6.35 23.11
C MET A 691 -17.58 6.62 24.61
N GLU A 692 -18.62 6.22 25.33
CA GLU A 692 -18.80 6.44 26.76
C GLU A 692 -19.30 5.17 27.44
N ASP A 693 -19.11 5.09 28.76
CA ASP A 693 -19.81 4.10 29.57
C ASP A 693 -21.23 4.62 29.75
N ASP A 694 -22.20 4.05 29.02
CA ASP A 694 -23.59 4.39 29.25
C ASP A 694 -24.18 3.59 30.42
N GLY A 695 -25.22 4.15 31.04
CA GLY A 695 -25.93 3.48 32.13
C GLY A 695 -26.62 2.17 31.72
N ASP A 696 -26.69 1.89 30.42
CA ASP A 696 -27.32 0.70 29.84
C ASP A 696 -26.39 -0.53 29.79
N GLY A 697 -25.13 -0.37 30.23
CA GLY A 697 -24.16 -1.44 30.41
C GLY A 697 -23.18 -1.61 29.25
N HIS A 698 -23.16 -0.68 28.29
CA HIS A 698 -22.14 -0.64 27.26
C HIS A 698 -20.86 -0.01 27.83
N SER A 699 -19.71 -0.66 27.59
CA SER A 699 -18.42 -0.16 28.06
C SER A 699 -17.72 0.62 26.96
N ALA A 700 -17.15 1.77 27.31
CA ALA A 700 -16.42 2.59 26.36
C ALA A 700 -15.30 1.79 25.66
N GLY A 701 -15.12 2.06 24.38
CA GLY A 701 -14.16 1.40 23.52
C GLY A 701 -14.56 0.00 23.06
N ASN A 702 -15.65 -0.61 23.58
CA ASN A 702 -16.16 -1.88 23.04
C ASN A 702 -16.78 -1.70 21.65
N PRO A 703 -16.75 -2.72 20.79
CA PRO A 703 -17.38 -2.65 19.47
C PRO A 703 -18.90 -2.59 19.63
N VAL A 704 -19.53 -1.64 18.96
CA VAL A 704 -21.01 -1.54 18.97
C VAL A 704 -21.64 -2.83 18.42
N LEU A 705 -21.02 -3.40 17.38
CA LEU A 705 -21.46 -4.68 16.79
C LEU A 705 -21.38 -5.85 17.77
N TYR A 706 -20.46 -5.83 18.75
CA TYR A 706 -20.33 -6.91 19.74
C TYR A 706 -21.55 -6.97 20.67
N ASP A 707 -22.10 -5.82 21.04
CA ASP A 707 -23.23 -5.73 21.95
C ASP A 707 -24.59 -5.87 21.23
N ILE A 708 -24.72 -5.29 20.03
CA ILE A 708 -25.98 -5.33 19.27
C ILE A 708 -26.21 -6.68 18.58
N ASP A 709 -25.19 -7.22 17.92
CA ASP A 709 -25.27 -8.51 17.22
C ASP A 709 -23.99 -9.32 17.43
N LYS A 710 -23.92 -9.95 18.60
CA LYS A 710 -22.80 -10.80 19.00
C LYS A 710 -22.53 -11.93 18.01
N HIS A 711 -23.54 -12.49 17.37
CA HIS A 711 -23.35 -13.57 16.41
C HIS A 711 -22.59 -13.08 15.18
N ARG A 712 -22.98 -11.92 14.65
CA ARG A 712 -22.32 -11.28 13.51
C ARG A 712 -20.92 -10.79 13.84
N TYR A 713 -20.74 -10.20 15.02
CA TYR A 713 -19.41 -9.87 15.51
C TYR A 713 -18.51 -11.11 15.56
N ASN A 714 -18.99 -12.23 16.11
CA ASN A 714 -18.23 -13.47 16.17
C ASN A 714 -17.88 -13.99 14.77
N ALA A 715 -18.85 -13.95 13.84
CA ALA A 715 -18.61 -14.33 12.45
C ALA A 715 -17.53 -13.46 11.79
N PHE A 716 -17.56 -12.14 12.00
CA PHE A 716 -16.52 -11.24 11.55
C PHE A 716 -15.17 -11.57 12.21
N PHE A 717 -15.12 -11.61 13.54
CA PHE A 717 -13.89 -11.76 14.32
C PHE A 717 -13.15 -13.07 14.02
N TYR A 718 -13.87 -14.19 13.98
CA TYR A 718 -13.27 -15.49 13.74
C TYR A 718 -12.70 -15.60 12.32
N ASN A 719 -13.46 -15.16 11.32
CA ASN A 719 -13.00 -15.12 9.94
C ASN A 719 -11.81 -14.17 9.75
N ASN A 720 -11.88 -12.97 10.33
CA ASN A 720 -10.82 -11.97 10.26
C ASN A 720 -9.52 -12.51 10.89
N SER A 721 -9.62 -13.11 12.07
CA SER A 721 -8.47 -13.69 12.79
C SER A 721 -7.88 -14.91 12.08
N VAL A 722 -8.71 -15.76 11.46
CA VAL A 722 -8.24 -16.88 10.63
C VAL A 722 -7.49 -16.36 9.41
N SER A 723 -8.01 -15.32 8.75
CA SER A 723 -7.35 -14.71 7.59
C SER A 723 -6.01 -14.07 7.97
N PHE A 724 -5.95 -13.36 9.10
CA PHE A 724 -4.71 -12.81 9.66
C PHE A 724 -3.67 -13.92 9.93
N MET A 725 -4.07 -14.97 10.66
CA MET A 725 -3.15 -16.07 11.03
C MET A 725 -2.73 -16.92 9.84
N ALA A 726 -3.60 -17.14 8.86
CA ALA A 726 -3.24 -17.80 7.61
C ALA A 726 -2.19 -16.99 6.84
N SER A 727 -2.32 -15.66 6.82
CA SER A 727 -1.37 -14.75 6.18
C SER A 727 0.00 -14.76 6.88
N VAL A 728 0.00 -14.70 8.22
CA VAL A 728 1.22 -14.86 9.02
C VAL A 728 1.87 -16.22 8.75
N THR A 729 1.08 -17.29 8.61
CA THR A 729 1.60 -18.63 8.28
C THR A 729 2.30 -18.64 6.94
N VAL A 730 1.72 -18.04 5.90
CA VAL A 730 2.35 -17.92 4.57
C VAL A 730 3.68 -17.19 4.68
N ILE A 731 3.71 -16.05 5.38
CA ILE A 731 4.92 -15.25 5.59
C ILE A 731 5.99 -16.07 6.34
N VAL A 732 5.62 -16.71 7.46
CA VAL A 732 6.52 -17.51 8.29
C VAL A 732 7.03 -18.76 7.57
N LEU A 733 6.27 -19.34 6.64
CA LEU A 733 6.73 -20.48 5.85
C LEU A 733 7.67 -20.06 4.71
N LEU A 734 7.47 -18.87 4.13
CA LEU A 734 8.33 -18.31 3.09
C LEU A 734 9.73 -18.00 3.64
N LEU A 735 9.80 -17.50 4.88
CA LEU A 735 11.03 -17.10 5.56
C LEU A 735 12.12 -18.21 5.65
N PRO A 736 11.86 -19.43 6.17
CA PRO A 736 12.83 -20.54 6.18
C PRO A 736 13.12 -21.10 4.78
N ARG A 737 12.14 -21.07 3.86
CA ARG A 737 12.36 -21.45 2.46
C ARG A 737 13.44 -20.57 1.84
N MET A 738 13.51 -19.29 2.23
CA MET A 738 14.54 -18.36 1.79
C MET A 738 15.88 -18.56 2.47
N LEU A 739 15.95 -19.06 3.71
CA LEU A 739 17.21 -19.28 4.43
C LEU A 739 18.03 -20.46 3.88
N ARG A 740 17.40 -21.48 3.32
CA ARG A 740 18.13 -22.63 2.79
C ARG A 740 18.85 -22.25 1.49
N ASP A 741 20.17 -22.17 1.58
CA ASP A 741 21.08 -21.70 0.53
C ASP A 741 21.42 -22.76 -0.54
N ASN A 742 20.60 -23.81 -0.67
CA ASN A 742 20.96 -24.91 -1.54
C ASN A 742 20.35 -24.67 -2.93
N ASP A 743 21.23 -24.56 -3.93
CA ASP A 743 20.91 -24.52 -5.36
C ASP A 743 20.16 -25.78 -5.85
N ASP A 744 19.99 -26.79 -5.00
CA ASP A 744 19.17 -27.95 -5.27
C ASP A 744 17.67 -27.62 -5.18
N GLU A 745 17.08 -27.29 -6.34
CA GLU A 745 15.64 -27.27 -6.61
C GLU A 745 14.89 -28.45 -5.96
N ARG A 746 15.48 -29.66 -5.97
CA ARG A 746 14.92 -30.89 -5.38
C ARG A 746 14.59 -30.77 -3.90
N ASN A 747 15.26 -29.87 -3.19
CA ASN A 747 15.09 -29.72 -1.76
C ASN A 747 14.07 -28.62 -1.41
N LYS A 748 13.63 -27.75 -2.33
CA LYS A 748 12.68 -26.65 -1.99
C LYS A 748 11.39 -27.21 -1.37
N ARG A 749 10.95 -26.65 -0.22
CA ARG A 749 9.69 -27.06 0.43
C ARG A 749 8.54 -26.96 -0.59
N PRO A 750 7.56 -27.88 -0.61
CA PRO A 750 6.42 -27.76 -1.51
C PRO A 750 5.67 -26.44 -1.26
N LEU A 751 5.21 -25.76 -2.34
CA LEU A 751 4.42 -24.53 -2.25
C LEU A 751 2.94 -24.79 -1.90
N TRP A 752 2.47 -26.03 -2.08
CA TRP A 752 1.09 -26.46 -1.82
C TRP A 752 0.55 -25.97 -0.46
N PRO A 753 1.28 -26.06 0.67
CA PRO A 753 0.74 -25.66 1.96
C PRO A 753 0.53 -24.14 2.06
N MET A 754 1.37 -23.36 1.37
CA MET A 754 1.23 -21.92 1.30
C MET A 754 0.03 -21.53 0.43
N HIS A 755 -0.18 -22.21 -0.70
CA HIS A 755 -1.37 -22.01 -1.53
C HIS A 755 -2.66 -22.34 -0.78
N THR A 756 -2.70 -23.45 -0.02
CA THR A 756 -3.87 -23.80 0.79
C THR A 756 -4.13 -22.80 1.91
N ALA A 757 -3.09 -22.38 2.63
CA ALA A 757 -3.23 -21.40 3.70
C ALA A 757 -3.75 -20.06 3.14
N MET A 758 -3.21 -19.63 2.00
CA MET A 758 -3.65 -18.41 1.35
C MET A 758 -5.10 -18.52 0.82
N PHE A 759 -5.51 -19.66 0.25
CA PHE A 759 -6.89 -19.83 -0.23
C PHE A 759 -7.88 -19.82 0.95
N LEU A 760 -7.55 -20.51 2.04
CA LEU A 760 -8.29 -20.43 3.29
C LEU A 760 -8.34 -18.98 3.82
N GLY A 761 -7.21 -18.28 3.76
CA GLY A 761 -7.11 -16.88 4.17
C GLY A 761 -7.98 -15.94 3.34
N MET A 762 -8.08 -16.15 2.02
CA MET A 762 -8.95 -15.37 1.13
C MET A 762 -10.43 -15.68 1.36
N LEU A 763 -10.79 -16.95 1.57
CA LEU A 763 -12.17 -17.34 1.92
C LEU A 763 -12.59 -16.73 3.26
N ALA A 764 -11.71 -16.81 4.26
CA ALA A 764 -11.93 -16.18 5.55
C ALA A 764 -12.03 -14.65 5.41
N LEU A 765 -11.20 -14.03 4.57
CA LEU A 765 -11.30 -12.59 4.29
C LEU A 765 -12.65 -12.20 3.67
N LEU A 766 -13.16 -13.01 2.73
CA LEU A 766 -14.50 -12.81 2.16
C LEU A 766 -15.60 -12.99 3.21
N GLY A 767 -15.49 -13.99 4.07
CA GLY A 767 -16.42 -14.20 5.19
C GLY A 767 -16.42 -13.03 6.18
N ALA A 768 -15.24 -12.51 6.52
CA ALA A 768 -15.09 -11.32 7.36
C ALA A 768 -15.72 -10.10 6.69
N TYR A 769 -15.43 -9.86 5.41
CA TYR A 769 -16.02 -8.76 4.65
C TYR A 769 -17.55 -8.86 4.61
N ALA A 770 -18.11 -10.02 4.26
CA ALA A 770 -19.55 -10.21 4.19
C ALA A 770 -20.25 -10.05 5.56
N ALA A 771 -19.59 -10.44 6.65
CA ALA A 771 -20.08 -10.21 8.00
C ALA A 771 -19.96 -8.73 8.42
N GLY A 772 -18.89 -8.04 8.01
CA GLY A 772 -18.60 -6.67 8.45
C GLY A 772 -19.27 -5.56 7.64
N SER A 773 -19.45 -5.74 6.32
CA SER A 773 -19.91 -4.67 5.41
C SER A 773 -21.43 -4.58 5.25
N ALA A 774 -22.12 -5.71 5.39
CA ALA A 774 -23.56 -5.79 5.36
C ALA A 774 -24.16 -5.59 6.77
N ARG A 775 -25.49 -5.43 6.87
CA ARG A 775 -26.21 -5.26 8.15
C ARG A 775 -27.31 -6.29 8.37
N ASP A 776 -27.83 -6.88 7.31
CA ASP A 776 -28.72 -8.03 7.36
C ASP A 776 -28.08 -9.27 6.69
N TRP A 777 -28.65 -10.44 6.96
CA TRP A 777 -28.20 -11.69 6.35
C TRP A 777 -28.43 -11.70 4.82
N CYS A 778 -29.49 -11.04 4.36
CA CYS A 778 -29.85 -10.95 2.95
C CYS A 778 -28.76 -10.24 2.12
N THR A 779 -28.25 -9.10 2.60
CA THR A 779 -27.15 -8.38 1.92
C THR A 779 -25.82 -9.10 2.06
N SER A 780 -25.52 -9.73 3.21
CA SER A 780 -24.34 -10.60 3.35
C SER A 780 -24.35 -11.75 2.35
N LYS A 781 -25.51 -12.40 2.16
CA LYS A 781 -25.69 -13.42 1.13
C LYS A 781 -25.45 -12.87 -0.27
N ASN A 782 -25.90 -11.65 -0.57
CA ASN A 782 -25.65 -11.02 -1.87
C ASN A 782 -24.15 -10.83 -2.15
N VAL A 783 -23.37 -10.45 -1.13
CA VAL A 783 -21.90 -10.33 -1.27
C VAL A 783 -21.26 -11.67 -1.65
N ILE A 784 -21.67 -12.76 -1.00
CA ILE A 784 -21.17 -14.11 -1.33
C ILE A 784 -21.65 -14.53 -2.71
N LEU A 785 -22.91 -14.24 -3.06
CA LEU A 785 -23.49 -14.56 -4.36
C LEU A 785 -22.82 -13.80 -5.51
N LEU A 786 -22.21 -12.63 -5.28
CA LEU A 786 -21.44 -11.90 -6.30
C LEU A 786 -20.26 -12.71 -6.84
N LEU A 787 -19.76 -13.73 -6.12
CA LEU A 787 -18.77 -14.67 -6.66
C LEU A 787 -19.27 -15.34 -7.95
N LEU A 788 -20.53 -15.76 -8.01
CA LEU A 788 -21.07 -16.51 -9.14
C LEU A 788 -21.07 -15.72 -10.46
N PRO A 789 -21.66 -14.50 -10.55
CA PRO A 789 -21.64 -13.73 -11.78
C PRO A 789 -20.23 -13.25 -12.13
N ILE A 790 -19.37 -12.94 -11.14
CA ILE A 790 -18.00 -12.49 -11.40
C ILE A 790 -17.17 -13.64 -11.98
N VAL A 791 -17.21 -14.82 -11.38
CA VAL A 791 -16.55 -16.02 -11.91
C VAL A 791 -17.12 -16.39 -13.28
N GLY A 792 -18.44 -16.30 -13.47
CA GLY A 792 -19.10 -16.53 -14.75
C GLY A 792 -18.64 -15.55 -15.84
N PHE A 793 -18.54 -14.26 -15.53
CA PHE A 793 -18.06 -13.23 -16.45
C PHE A 793 -16.58 -13.42 -16.81
N VAL A 794 -15.75 -13.71 -15.81
CA VAL A 794 -14.34 -14.06 -16.01
C VAL A 794 -14.19 -15.27 -16.92
N ALA A 795 -14.97 -16.32 -16.69
CA ALA A 795 -15.00 -17.50 -17.54
C ALA A 795 -15.43 -17.14 -18.97
N LEU A 796 -16.47 -16.31 -19.14
CA LEU A 796 -16.93 -15.86 -20.44
C LEU A 796 -15.86 -15.07 -21.19
N LEU A 797 -15.17 -14.12 -20.55
CA LEU A 797 -14.05 -13.39 -21.16
C LEU A 797 -12.90 -14.33 -21.54
N PHE A 798 -12.60 -15.30 -20.69
CA PHE A 798 -11.59 -16.32 -20.93
C PHE A 798 -11.92 -17.17 -22.18
N PHE A 799 -13.17 -17.63 -22.30
CA PHE A 799 -13.66 -18.42 -23.44
C PHE A 799 -13.85 -17.59 -24.71
N TRP A 800 -14.37 -16.38 -24.62
CA TRP A 800 -14.60 -15.51 -25.78
C TRP A 800 -13.29 -15.14 -26.46
N LYS A 801 -12.22 -14.85 -25.69
CA LYS A 801 -10.88 -14.65 -26.26
C LYS A 801 -10.23 -15.96 -26.73
N LYS A 802 -10.64 -17.13 -26.23
CA LYS A 802 -10.19 -18.44 -26.78
C LYS A 802 -10.68 -18.62 -28.21
N GLY A 803 -11.94 -18.28 -28.48
CA GLY A 803 -12.54 -18.38 -29.82
C GLY A 803 -11.79 -17.56 -30.88
N LYS A 804 -11.52 -16.28 -30.60
CA LYS A 804 -10.81 -15.39 -31.54
C LYS A 804 -9.38 -15.83 -31.88
N ALA A 805 -8.65 -16.43 -30.92
CA ALA A 805 -7.31 -16.95 -31.19
C ALA A 805 -7.34 -18.18 -32.12
N SER A 806 -8.39 -19.00 -32.01
CA SER A 806 -8.59 -20.15 -32.91
C SER A 806 -8.94 -19.70 -34.34
N GLU A 807 -9.80 -18.70 -34.49
CA GLU A 807 -10.18 -18.13 -35.80
C GLU A 807 -8.99 -17.45 -36.50
N GLY A 808 -8.16 -16.69 -35.76
CA GLY A 808 -6.96 -16.06 -36.33
C GLY A 808 -5.92 -17.05 -36.84
N THR A 809 -5.87 -18.26 -36.26
CA THR A 809 -4.97 -19.33 -36.73
C THR A 809 -5.51 -20.00 -38.00
N GLN A 810 -6.83 -20.11 -38.16
CA GLN A 810 -7.46 -20.63 -39.38
C GLN A 810 -7.36 -19.64 -40.56
N HIS A 811 -7.58 -18.34 -40.34
CA HIS A 811 -7.41 -17.34 -41.40
C HIS A 811 -5.94 -17.15 -41.84
N GLY A 812 -4.97 -17.36 -40.94
CA GLY A 812 -3.55 -17.38 -41.29
C GLY A 812 -3.12 -18.59 -42.12
N GLN A 813 -3.87 -19.70 -42.07
CA GLN A 813 -3.60 -20.90 -42.88
C GLN A 813 -4.31 -20.87 -44.25
N SER A 814 -5.50 -20.28 -44.36
CA SER A 814 -6.18 -20.14 -45.67
C SER A 814 -5.57 -19.09 -46.61
N ALA A 815 -4.72 -18.18 -46.13
CA ALA A 815 -4.08 -17.17 -46.97
C ALA A 815 -2.81 -17.65 -47.70
N ARG A 816 -2.39 -18.91 -47.53
CA ARG A 816 -1.31 -19.50 -48.35
C ARG A 816 -1.90 -20.44 -49.40
N LEU A 817 -2.58 -19.87 -50.40
CA LEU A 817 -2.74 -20.56 -51.67
C LEU A 817 -1.38 -20.50 -52.40
N PRO A 818 -0.79 -21.65 -52.77
CA PRO A 818 0.47 -21.66 -53.49
C PRO A 818 0.23 -21.18 -54.92
N SER A 819 0.96 -20.15 -55.32
CA SER A 819 1.14 -19.80 -56.73
C SER A 819 1.85 -20.97 -57.41
N SER A 820 1.08 -21.84 -58.07
CA SER A 820 1.62 -22.82 -59.01
C SER A 820 2.18 -22.06 -60.21
N THR A 821 3.49 -22.21 -60.38
CA THR A 821 4.26 -21.97 -61.60
C THR A 821 3.63 -22.59 -62.84
#